data_AF-A0A0R3UE33-F1
#
_entry.id   AF-A0A0R3UE33-F1
#
_cell.length_a   1.000
_cell.length_b   1.000
_cell.length_c   1.000
_cell.angle_alpha   90.00
_cell.angle_beta   90.00
_cell.angle_gamma   90.00
#
_symmetry.space_group_name_H-M   'P 1'
#
loop_
_entity.id
_entity.type
_entity.pdbx_description
1 polymer ?
#
loop_
_entity_poly.entity_id
_entity_poly.type
_entity_poly.pdbx_seq_one_letter_code
_entity_poly.pdbx_strand_id
1 'polypeptide(L)'
;IFDLASEASFWQQKSRSSHSIGSIDRNNAEVIYKLLKPAADATQSLELQVSSNYQWEGSGDTEEFIGFLSETIESAVLDSLDDVWRMKNELDVAPYPEVRMRFLLEAITGWICRILISYLCSSNGYSETAAIWSRPFKQVRIQMSRAIQLCEQWEKSCLFFTQQLWASEASHRWEGEPPSLSYLQNFKNRLKEAVFQVLNLRGTYEQLVWVFSPQERERLGLSARMDDFLCKNLPTFSKVSADENNVFSQFVYSPLAYNPYSSDQWYIAVNLFSDRIRAAEEAAVPHLRMSLLSIFQKCNPPNILLIFLPGAKMNEDPPGETSIGASQFFVEFQHFGELYKRPLIAKALQADREMIFGYIEAGVKNLREEFSRQPTEEPDIESASLNYVRHGRNIPNQVDRIVWASQLENRTREYLKLADSMLYDLANYDSLKEKLESLIKKVSKWCEDQFRAWCRLNQAAICRTSVSDGAEGAGGSLEFDASRTLLRLSTVDGHLHVGYPDGLVRLQREVRLLAGLGYPVPLQLNKVAALAETMYRHAIVLKQVAHFYNSIDSQMIPCQKALMLKSAMAFEHLIKFSHLKEKGDGKLPASKCQERCITWSQAEEVPIFISKLQALASNLMEENRRLRKIHYELISKVIFPIVSLMDVDLLRQQNKWRETLMTMRCCLSEIASSGGYPADHMGPWWAHLDRQLYKALEIQYLFGLETLNERMPEMRIELVYQQSQLSFQPPFEEIKSKYYREMRKFIAIPCHFRGVSDFGDSKSRTENSLIFSKIIENQSAGFYVCYQKAEFLFSRLRASMNQFQDWVALGNVDLEDLVDVQCREISDYESNFRALKRRGRAAEMLPNEIKIDCFTINCVFVKNSIEQLLQNLFDALVNCLRRSVQADYVAADTFLSGAVEKLSIRPQTVEEMAEAKDKHATLAKEQSRLADRLCCAEAKDKLLRDVVGAGVDSFAKTKAKWAKFQLMMESFKLMLNEQTGVLKANIESRVKAFEGHLEKFCARWHHLRPSNELLHSGDRKQCLEAVKIIQHQKSEFDEIEKVMTDLKRHCSHFDIIQPDFSLVDEIRSNLLETEAIWSLYEKFALEIVVHEGEDWISFR
;
A
#
# COMPACT_ATOMS: atom_id res chain seq x y z
N ILE A 1 56.46 -38.20 71.87
CA ILE A 1 56.58 -37.33 70.69
C ILE A 1 56.52 -35.91 71.22
N PHE A 2 57.39 -35.01 70.76
CA PHE A 2 57.26 -33.59 71.08
C PHE A 2 56.38 -32.98 69.98
N ASP A 3 55.24 -32.44 70.38
CA ASP A 3 54.24 -31.77 69.54
C ASP A 3 53.70 -30.52 70.24
N LEU A 4 52.99 -29.66 69.49
CA LEU A 4 52.51 -28.37 69.98
C LEU A 4 51.59 -28.49 71.21
N ALA A 5 50.80 -29.57 71.28
CA ALA A 5 49.94 -29.86 72.43
C ALA A 5 50.74 -30.31 73.67
N SER A 6 51.81 -31.10 73.49
CA SER A 6 52.73 -31.47 74.57
C SER A 6 53.48 -30.25 75.13
N GLU A 7 53.82 -29.29 74.27
CA GLU A 7 54.48 -28.05 74.66
C GLU A 7 53.53 -27.13 75.44
N ALA A 8 52.31 -26.91 74.96
CA ALA A 8 51.27 -26.20 75.71
C ALA A 8 50.99 -26.89 77.07
N SER A 9 50.89 -28.22 77.09
CA SER A 9 50.68 -29.01 78.30
C SER A 9 51.84 -28.88 79.30
N PHE A 10 53.09 -28.79 78.82
CA PHE A 10 54.25 -28.53 79.67
C PHE A 10 54.15 -27.18 80.38
N TRP A 11 53.79 -26.11 79.68
CA TRP A 11 53.66 -24.78 80.30
C TRP A 11 52.47 -24.72 81.26
N GLN A 12 51.38 -25.42 80.97
CA GLN A 12 50.26 -25.60 81.91
C GLN A 12 50.70 -26.32 83.20
N GLN A 13 51.50 -27.39 83.08
CA GLN A 13 52.05 -28.11 84.24
C GLN A 13 53.07 -27.26 85.01
N LYS A 14 53.94 -26.51 84.32
CA LYS A 14 54.92 -25.60 84.93
C LYS A 14 54.22 -24.52 85.76
N SER A 15 53.18 -23.87 85.23
CA SER A 15 52.33 -22.93 85.97
C SER A 15 51.72 -23.56 87.23
N ARG A 16 51.19 -24.79 87.13
CA ARG A 16 50.61 -25.51 88.27
C ARG A 16 51.62 -25.91 89.35
N SER A 17 52.85 -26.23 88.97
CA SER A 17 53.91 -26.74 89.86
C SER A 17 54.66 -25.68 90.67
N SER A 18 54.59 -24.40 90.28
CA SER A 18 55.25 -23.29 91.02
C SER A 18 54.55 -23.00 92.35
N HIS A 19 55.27 -23.18 93.46
CA HIS A 19 54.73 -23.25 94.83
C HIS A 19 54.36 -21.88 95.47
N SER A 20 54.81 -20.75 94.92
CA SER A 20 54.41 -19.42 95.42
C SER A 20 53.28 -18.83 94.58
N ILE A 21 52.13 -18.59 95.22
CA ILE A 21 50.96 -17.92 94.61
C ILE A 21 51.38 -16.50 94.21
N GLY A 22 51.38 -16.20 92.90
CA GLY A 22 51.78 -14.90 92.35
C GLY A 22 53.23 -14.75 91.90
N SER A 23 54.02 -15.83 91.79
CA SER A 23 55.37 -15.76 91.18
C SER A 23 55.33 -15.32 89.73
N ILE A 24 56.32 -14.51 89.33
CA ILE A 24 56.55 -14.07 87.94
C ILE A 24 56.65 -15.29 87.00
N ASP A 25 57.42 -16.32 87.37
CA ASP A 25 57.54 -17.55 86.56
C ASP A 25 56.23 -18.30 86.36
N ARG A 26 55.34 -18.27 87.36
CA ARG A 26 54.01 -18.89 87.28
C ARG A 26 53.11 -18.13 86.31
N ASN A 27 53.12 -16.81 86.38
CA ASN A 27 52.36 -15.94 85.49
C ASN A 27 52.88 -16.05 84.05
N ASN A 28 54.20 -16.08 83.86
CA ASN A 28 54.84 -16.27 82.55
C ASN A 28 54.46 -17.61 81.92
N ALA A 29 54.53 -18.70 82.70
CA ALA A 29 54.09 -20.01 82.23
C ALA A 29 52.60 -20.07 81.88
N GLU A 30 51.75 -19.31 82.59
CA GLU A 30 50.32 -19.22 82.29
C GLU A 30 50.04 -18.36 81.04
N VAL A 31 50.79 -17.28 80.81
CA VAL A 31 50.71 -16.46 79.59
C VAL A 31 51.17 -17.25 78.37
N ILE A 32 52.34 -17.90 78.42
CA ILE A 32 52.83 -18.76 77.34
C ILE A 32 51.82 -19.88 77.03
N TYR A 33 51.23 -20.50 78.05
CA TYR A 33 50.15 -21.48 77.85
C TYR A 33 48.92 -20.87 77.16
N LYS A 34 48.46 -19.69 77.58
CA LYS A 34 47.29 -19.01 76.97
C LYS A 34 47.53 -18.64 75.50
N LEU A 35 48.75 -18.25 75.14
CA LEU A 35 49.12 -17.92 73.76
C LEU A 35 49.31 -19.16 72.88
N LEU A 36 49.87 -20.26 73.40
CA LEU A 36 50.00 -21.51 72.64
C LEU A 36 48.69 -22.32 72.53
N LYS A 37 47.74 -22.10 73.44
CA LYS A 37 46.51 -22.91 73.52
C LYS A 37 45.65 -22.89 72.24
N PRO A 38 45.36 -21.75 71.58
CA PRO A 38 44.54 -21.73 70.36
C PRO A 38 45.10 -22.63 69.27
N ALA A 39 46.41 -22.55 69.03
CA ALA A 39 47.09 -23.41 68.06
C ALA A 39 47.15 -24.89 68.50
N ALA A 40 47.34 -25.18 69.80
CA ALA A 40 47.30 -26.54 70.32
C ALA A 40 45.90 -27.20 70.18
N ASP A 41 44.83 -26.48 70.52
CA ASP A 41 43.45 -26.97 70.41
C ASP A 41 43.07 -27.17 68.92
N ALA A 42 43.48 -26.26 68.02
CA ALA A 42 43.24 -26.37 66.59
C ALA A 42 43.99 -27.53 65.93
N THR A 43 45.27 -27.73 66.27
CA THR A 43 46.08 -28.85 65.76
C THR A 43 45.56 -30.21 66.22
N GLN A 44 45.07 -30.34 67.47
CA GLN A 44 44.40 -31.56 67.94
C GLN A 44 43.06 -31.83 67.25
N SER A 45 42.26 -30.79 66.98
CA SER A 45 41.00 -30.92 66.25
C SER A 45 41.23 -31.52 64.85
N LEU A 46 42.26 -31.05 64.15
CA LEU A 46 42.67 -31.59 62.83
C LEU A 46 43.11 -33.06 62.90
N GLU A 47 43.88 -33.48 63.92
CA GLU A 47 44.27 -34.89 64.09
C GLU A 47 43.07 -35.81 64.29
N LEU A 48 42.06 -35.38 65.07
CA LEU A 48 40.82 -36.12 65.30
C LEU A 48 39.95 -36.20 64.03
N GLN A 49 39.90 -35.13 63.22
CA GLN A 49 39.18 -35.11 61.95
C GLN A 49 39.80 -36.06 60.90
N VAL A 50 41.14 -36.17 60.85
CA VAL A 50 41.82 -37.14 59.98
C VAL A 50 41.61 -38.58 60.48
N SER A 51 41.71 -38.81 61.79
CA SER A 51 41.65 -40.15 62.38
C SER A 51 40.26 -40.79 62.37
N SER A 52 39.20 -39.96 62.37
CA SER A 52 37.81 -40.44 62.45
C SER A 52 37.21 -40.89 61.11
N ASN A 53 37.88 -40.61 59.98
CA ASN A 53 37.42 -40.92 58.61
C ASN A 53 35.95 -40.47 58.34
N TYR A 54 35.45 -39.49 59.09
CA TYR A 54 34.02 -39.16 59.17
C TYR A 54 33.56 -38.44 57.90
N GLN A 55 32.71 -39.11 57.11
CA GLN A 55 31.91 -38.62 55.97
C GLN A 55 32.30 -37.27 55.34
N TRP A 56 33.42 -37.24 54.63
CA TRP A 56 33.72 -36.21 53.62
C TRP A 56 32.89 -36.43 52.33
N GLU A 57 31.60 -36.75 52.46
CA GLU A 57 30.67 -37.03 51.33
C GLU A 57 29.35 -36.24 51.42
N GLY A 58 29.17 -35.41 52.46
CA GLY A 58 27.90 -34.71 52.76
C GLY A 58 27.77 -33.26 52.26
N SER A 59 28.87 -32.58 51.96
CA SER A 59 28.89 -31.24 51.34
C SER A 59 29.71 -31.27 50.04
N GLY A 60 29.52 -30.29 49.16
CA GLY A 60 30.29 -30.19 47.91
C GLY A 60 31.79 -29.97 48.11
N ASP A 61 32.19 -29.63 49.33
CA ASP A 61 33.45 -28.96 49.66
C ASP A 61 34.55 -29.92 50.13
N THR A 62 34.62 -31.09 49.47
CA THR A 62 35.75 -32.03 49.58
C THR A 62 37.09 -31.46 49.11
N GLU A 63 37.08 -30.23 48.57
CA GLU A 63 38.28 -29.48 48.23
C GLU A 63 39.01 -28.92 49.47
N GLU A 64 38.35 -28.80 50.61
CA GLU A 64 38.75 -27.83 51.64
C GLU A 64 39.70 -28.34 52.73
N PHE A 65 39.85 -29.64 53.03
CA PHE A 65 40.68 -30.05 54.21
C PHE A 65 42.10 -29.48 54.21
N ILE A 66 42.79 -29.48 53.06
CA ILE A 66 44.15 -28.91 52.96
C ILE A 66 44.11 -27.37 52.92
N GLY A 67 42.99 -26.78 52.47
CA GLY A 67 42.74 -25.33 52.57
C GLY A 67 42.55 -24.90 54.03
N PHE A 68 41.68 -25.59 54.77
CA PHE A 68 41.44 -25.40 56.20
C PHE A 68 42.70 -25.68 57.04
N LEU A 69 43.52 -26.67 56.66
CA LEU A 69 44.85 -26.88 57.24
C LEU A 69 45.78 -25.69 56.99
N SER A 70 45.77 -25.11 55.77
CA SER A 70 46.54 -23.91 55.43
C SER A 70 46.06 -22.68 56.21
N GLU A 71 44.75 -22.46 56.26
CA GLU A 71 44.11 -21.36 57.00
C GLU A 71 44.36 -21.48 58.51
N THR A 72 44.29 -22.70 59.07
CA THR A 72 44.62 -22.95 60.49
C THR A 72 46.11 -22.67 60.75
N ILE A 73 46.99 -23.03 59.82
CA ILE A 73 48.42 -22.71 59.94
C ILE A 73 48.63 -21.20 59.90
N GLU A 74 48.04 -20.49 58.94
CA GLU A 74 48.20 -19.04 58.78
C GLU A 74 47.57 -18.24 59.95
N SER A 75 46.34 -18.55 60.36
CA SER A 75 45.54 -17.74 61.32
C SER A 75 45.63 -18.16 62.79
N ALA A 76 46.07 -19.39 63.08
CA ALA A 76 46.19 -19.87 64.46
C ALA A 76 47.63 -20.23 64.82
N VAL A 77 48.34 -20.98 63.96
CA VAL A 77 49.69 -21.46 64.29
C VAL A 77 50.74 -20.34 64.16
N LEU A 78 50.77 -19.61 63.03
CA LEU A 78 51.76 -18.55 62.84
C LEU A 78 51.54 -17.37 63.79
N ASP A 79 50.28 -16.94 63.97
CA ASP A 79 49.94 -15.87 64.92
C ASP A 79 50.30 -16.25 66.38
N SER A 80 49.95 -17.47 66.82
CA SER A 80 50.35 -17.94 68.17
C SER A 80 51.87 -18.04 68.35
N LEU A 81 52.62 -18.38 67.31
CA LEU A 81 54.09 -18.44 67.36
C LEU A 81 54.71 -17.04 67.45
N ASP A 82 54.17 -16.06 66.71
CA ASP A 82 54.64 -14.68 66.74
C ASP A 82 54.31 -14.00 68.08
N ASP A 83 53.09 -14.21 68.61
CA ASP A 83 52.69 -13.71 69.93
C ASP A 83 53.57 -14.26 71.06
N VAL A 84 53.88 -15.57 71.02
CA VAL A 84 54.79 -16.23 71.99
C VAL A 84 56.22 -15.75 71.85
N TRP A 85 56.66 -15.37 70.64
CA TRP A 85 58.01 -14.83 70.44
C TRP A 85 58.13 -13.37 70.90
N ARG A 86 57.12 -12.54 70.63
CA ARG A 86 57.15 -11.09 70.88
C ARG A 86 56.76 -10.67 72.29
N MET A 87 55.95 -11.46 73.01
CA MET A 87 55.44 -11.23 74.38
C MET A 87 55.55 -9.78 74.90
N LYS A 88 54.73 -8.87 74.37
CA LYS A 88 54.73 -7.46 74.78
C LYS A 88 54.04 -7.28 76.14
N ASN A 89 54.81 -7.22 77.23
CA ASN A 89 54.33 -6.81 78.56
C ASN A 89 55.38 -5.99 79.32
N GLU A 90 54.92 -5.04 80.14
CA GLU A 90 55.74 -4.02 80.84
C GLU A 90 56.47 -4.53 82.10
N LEU A 91 56.65 -5.85 82.23
CA LEU A 91 57.32 -6.49 83.37
C LEU A 91 58.54 -7.23 82.86
N ASP A 92 59.70 -7.07 83.50
CA ASP A 92 60.96 -7.75 83.17
C ASP A 92 60.78 -9.27 83.24
N VAL A 93 60.50 -9.88 82.08
CA VAL A 93 60.18 -11.30 81.91
C VAL A 93 61.21 -11.91 80.99
N ALA A 94 61.78 -13.05 81.41
CA ALA A 94 62.68 -13.83 80.57
C ALA A 94 61.97 -14.26 79.27
N PRO A 95 62.50 -13.92 78.08
CA PRO A 95 61.85 -14.22 76.82
C PRO A 95 61.83 -15.74 76.54
N TYR A 96 60.97 -16.14 75.60
CA TYR A 96 60.79 -17.55 75.28
C TYR A 96 62.07 -18.16 74.65
N PRO A 97 62.66 -19.24 75.20
CA PRO A 97 64.00 -19.67 74.78
C PRO A 97 64.11 -20.08 73.32
N GLU A 98 65.07 -19.51 72.58
CA GLU A 98 65.32 -19.78 71.15
C GLU A 98 65.48 -21.29 70.84
N VAL A 99 66.25 -22.01 71.66
CA VAL A 99 66.42 -23.47 71.54
C VAL A 99 65.09 -24.21 71.56
N ARG A 100 64.15 -23.75 72.40
CA ARG A 100 62.83 -24.35 72.54
C ARG A 100 61.89 -23.97 71.40
N MET A 101 62.02 -22.76 70.86
CA MET A 101 61.30 -22.35 69.64
C MET A 101 61.78 -23.12 68.41
N ARG A 102 63.09 -23.36 68.28
CA ARG A 102 63.67 -24.20 67.22
C ARG A 102 63.05 -25.61 67.25
N PHE A 103 63.03 -26.27 68.42
CA PHE A 103 62.38 -27.58 68.56
C PHE A 103 60.86 -27.54 68.32
N LEU A 104 60.17 -26.44 68.66
CA LEU A 104 58.74 -26.30 68.41
C LEU A 104 58.43 -26.18 66.91
N LEU A 105 59.21 -25.38 66.17
CA LEU A 105 59.11 -25.26 64.71
C LEU A 105 59.41 -26.59 64.01
N GLU A 106 60.43 -27.33 64.45
CA GLU A 106 60.76 -28.66 63.93
C GLU A 106 59.68 -29.71 64.26
N ALA A 107 59.05 -29.64 65.44
CA ALA A 107 57.94 -30.50 65.83
C ALA A 107 56.65 -30.23 65.03
N ILE A 108 56.28 -28.96 64.83
CA ILE A 108 55.15 -28.57 63.98
C ILE A 108 55.43 -29.01 62.54
N THR A 109 56.66 -28.86 62.05
CA THR A 109 57.09 -29.36 60.74
C THR A 109 56.87 -30.88 60.62
N GLY A 110 57.28 -31.66 61.63
CA GLY A 110 57.04 -33.11 61.68
C GLY A 110 55.57 -33.50 61.85
N TRP A 111 54.74 -32.62 62.43
CA TRP A 111 53.29 -32.79 62.52
C TRP A 111 52.60 -32.56 61.16
N ILE A 112 52.92 -31.46 60.46
CA ILE A 112 52.42 -31.16 59.10
C ILE A 112 52.68 -32.35 58.17
N CYS A 113 53.92 -32.86 58.14
CA CYS A 113 54.26 -34.02 57.31
C CYS A 113 53.43 -35.26 57.66
N ARG A 114 53.22 -35.56 58.95
CA ARG A 114 52.43 -36.73 59.40
C ARG A 114 50.95 -36.61 59.01
N ILE A 115 50.34 -35.44 59.20
CA ILE A 115 48.94 -35.20 58.79
C ILE A 115 48.79 -35.32 57.27
N LEU A 116 49.69 -34.73 56.49
CA LEU A 116 49.65 -34.82 55.03
C LEU A 116 49.79 -36.27 54.54
N ILE A 117 50.71 -37.05 55.11
CA ILE A 117 50.83 -38.48 54.80
C ILE A 117 49.54 -39.23 55.18
N SER A 118 49.02 -39.03 56.39
CA SER A 118 47.84 -39.76 56.86
C SER A 118 46.57 -39.42 56.06
N TYR A 119 46.38 -38.16 55.66
CA TYR A 119 45.23 -37.74 54.85
C TYR A 119 45.29 -38.25 53.41
N LEU A 120 46.48 -38.27 52.81
CA LEU A 120 46.70 -38.70 51.43
C LEU A 120 46.73 -40.23 51.28
N CYS A 121 47.28 -40.96 52.26
CA CYS A 121 47.38 -42.43 52.25
C CYS A 121 46.27 -43.16 53.01
N SER A 122 45.25 -42.47 53.56
CA SER A 122 44.10 -43.14 54.19
C SER A 122 43.40 -44.10 53.21
N SER A 123 42.85 -45.20 53.72
CA SER A 123 41.91 -46.04 52.98
C SER A 123 40.51 -45.43 53.10
N ASN A 124 39.86 -45.24 51.95
CA ASN A 124 38.42 -44.97 51.92
C ASN A 124 37.69 -46.31 52.17
N GLY A 125 36.66 -46.34 53.02
CA GLY A 125 35.97 -47.57 53.46
C GLY A 125 35.27 -48.44 52.39
N TYR A 126 35.45 -48.12 51.11
CA TYR A 126 34.96 -48.88 49.95
C TYR A 126 36.07 -49.56 49.12
N SER A 127 37.36 -49.28 49.39
CA SER A 127 38.49 -49.79 48.60
C SER A 127 39.71 -50.00 49.49
N GLU A 128 40.35 -51.17 49.39
CA GLU A 128 41.58 -51.46 50.13
C GLU A 128 42.78 -50.62 49.65
N THR A 129 42.67 -49.98 48.48
CA THR A 129 43.72 -49.14 47.88
C THR A 129 43.80 -47.75 48.54
N ALA A 130 44.97 -47.10 48.45
CA ALA A 130 45.16 -45.75 48.96
C ALA A 130 44.20 -44.73 48.30
N ALA A 131 43.67 -43.77 49.08
CA ALA A 131 42.70 -42.76 48.61
C ALA A 131 43.13 -41.97 47.36
N ILE A 132 44.44 -41.85 47.12
CA ILE A 132 45.05 -41.25 45.92
C ILE A 132 44.60 -41.94 44.62
N TRP A 133 44.30 -43.24 44.65
CA TRP A 133 43.85 -44.02 43.49
C TRP A 133 42.33 -44.02 43.32
N SER A 134 41.57 -43.94 44.42
CA SER A 134 40.09 -44.10 44.44
C SER A 134 39.29 -42.80 44.44
N ARG A 135 39.77 -41.69 45.06
CA ARG A 135 39.13 -40.36 44.98
C ARG A 135 39.12 -39.83 43.53
N PRO A 136 38.26 -38.89 43.11
CA PRO A 136 38.32 -38.23 41.79
C PRO A 136 39.66 -37.53 41.45
N PHE A 137 40.14 -37.62 40.21
CA PHE A 137 41.46 -37.09 39.80
C PHE A 137 41.61 -35.58 39.95
N LYS A 138 40.56 -34.80 39.63
CA LYS A 138 40.57 -33.35 39.82
C LYS A 138 40.84 -33.00 41.29
N GLN A 139 40.18 -33.71 42.22
CA GLN A 139 40.38 -33.53 43.66
C GLN A 139 41.80 -33.95 44.07
N VAL A 140 42.28 -35.12 43.64
CA VAL A 140 43.64 -35.59 43.94
C VAL A 140 44.71 -34.62 43.42
N ARG A 141 44.57 -34.10 42.19
CA ARG A 141 45.46 -33.08 41.62
C ARG A 141 45.46 -31.79 42.43
N ILE A 142 44.28 -31.28 42.81
CA ILE A 142 44.16 -30.05 43.61
C ILE A 142 44.76 -30.29 45.01
N GLN A 143 44.35 -31.34 45.71
CA GLN A 143 44.82 -31.70 47.05
C GLN A 143 46.35 -31.88 47.09
N MET A 144 46.93 -32.60 46.13
CA MET A 144 48.39 -32.76 46.01
C MET A 144 49.12 -31.45 45.74
N SER A 145 48.58 -30.58 44.87
CA SER A 145 49.20 -29.28 44.59
C SER A 145 49.13 -28.33 45.79
N ARG A 146 47.99 -28.33 46.52
CA ARG A 146 47.82 -27.57 47.77
C ARG A 146 48.74 -28.10 48.88
N ALA A 147 48.99 -29.41 48.97
CA ALA A 147 49.94 -29.98 49.93
C ALA A 147 51.38 -29.50 49.68
N ILE A 148 51.80 -29.41 48.41
CA ILE A 148 53.12 -28.87 48.04
C ILE A 148 53.20 -27.37 48.34
N GLN A 149 52.16 -26.61 48.00
CA GLN A 149 52.07 -25.18 48.30
C GLN A 149 52.16 -24.91 49.81
N LEU A 150 51.45 -25.70 50.63
CA LEU A 150 51.49 -25.61 52.07
C LEU A 150 52.89 -25.86 52.64
N CYS A 151 53.61 -26.87 52.15
CA CYS A 151 55.01 -27.10 52.53
C CYS A 151 55.92 -25.92 52.14
N GLU A 152 55.69 -25.28 51.00
CA GLU A 152 56.45 -24.08 50.58
C GLU A 152 56.06 -22.82 51.35
N GLN A 153 54.79 -22.65 51.70
CA GLN A 153 54.30 -21.56 52.55
C GLN A 153 54.91 -21.67 53.94
N TRP A 154 54.84 -22.85 54.57
CA TRP A 154 55.43 -23.08 55.90
C TRP A 154 56.95 -22.84 55.90
N GLU A 155 57.68 -23.31 54.90
CA GLU A 155 59.12 -23.04 54.76
C GLU A 155 59.41 -21.54 54.61
N LYS A 156 58.66 -20.82 53.76
CA LYS A 156 58.80 -19.37 53.59
C LYS A 156 58.45 -18.61 54.86
N SER A 157 57.40 -19.01 55.59
CA SER A 157 56.99 -18.40 56.86
C SER A 157 58.06 -18.60 57.93
N CYS A 158 58.58 -19.81 58.12
CA CYS A 158 59.69 -20.07 59.05
C CYS A 158 60.94 -19.22 58.75
N LEU A 159 61.28 -19.05 57.47
CA LEU A 159 62.38 -18.17 57.05
C LEU A 159 62.05 -16.69 57.26
N PHE A 160 60.82 -16.24 56.95
CA PHE A 160 60.37 -14.87 57.16
C PHE A 160 60.38 -14.48 58.64
N PHE A 161 59.87 -15.35 59.52
CA PHE A 161 59.92 -15.16 60.96
C PHE A 161 61.36 -15.09 61.47
N THR A 162 62.20 -16.09 61.19
CA THR A 162 63.57 -16.14 61.73
C THR A 162 64.55 -15.13 61.11
N GLN A 163 64.41 -14.76 59.84
CA GLN A 163 65.38 -13.92 59.12
C GLN A 163 64.93 -12.47 58.89
N GLN A 164 63.64 -12.15 58.96
CA GLN A 164 63.13 -10.79 58.73
C GLN A 164 62.41 -10.23 59.96
N LEU A 165 61.35 -10.89 60.44
CA LEU A 165 60.56 -10.38 61.56
C LEU A 165 61.36 -10.41 62.88
N TRP A 166 61.69 -11.60 63.38
CA TRP A 166 62.36 -11.78 64.68
C TRP A 166 63.83 -11.37 64.68
N ALA A 167 64.46 -11.24 63.51
CA ALA A 167 65.78 -10.64 63.35
C ALA A 167 65.75 -9.10 63.48
N SER A 168 64.62 -8.45 63.15
CA SER A 168 64.47 -6.99 63.22
C SER A 168 63.92 -6.47 64.55
N GLU A 169 63.29 -7.34 65.35
CA GLU A 169 62.66 -6.99 66.63
C GLU A 169 63.72 -6.52 67.65
N ALA A 170 63.41 -5.46 68.41
CA ALA A 170 64.40 -4.83 69.29
C ALA A 170 64.51 -5.48 70.69
N SER A 171 63.46 -6.17 71.15
CA SER A 171 63.36 -6.74 72.50
C SER A 171 63.83 -8.19 72.61
N HIS A 172 63.63 -9.00 71.57
CA HIS A 172 63.97 -10.43 71.57
C HIS A 172 64.37 -10.88 70.17
N ARG A 173 65.68 -10.93 69.93
CA ARG A 173 66.27 -11.24 68.63
C ARG A 173 66.53 -12.74 68.46
N TRP A 174 66.35 -13.22 67.24
CA TRP A 174 66.83 -14.52 66.81
C TRP A 174 68.32 -14.40 66.42
N GLU A 175 69.22 -15.12 67.10
CA GLU A 175 70.68 -15.02 66.88
C GLU A 175 71.30 -16.32 66.35
N GLY A 176 70.69 -17.48 66.61
CA GLY A 176 71.17 -18.77 66.11
C GLY A 176 70.79 -19.10 64.67
N GLU A 177 71.32 -20.21 64.14
CA GLU A 177 70.98 -20.69 62.79
C GLU A 177 69.48 -21.02 62.64
N PRO A 178 68.88 -20.84 61.44
CA PRO A 178 67.48 -21.18 61.19
C PRO A 178 67.19 -22.67 61.44
N PRO A 179 65.94 -23.04 61.78
CA PRO A 179 65.56 -24.43 62.08
C PRO A 179 65.83 -25.37 60.89
N SER A 180 66.23 -26.60 61.20
CA SER A 180 66.76 -27.55 60.21
C SER A 180 65.63 -28.31 59.48
N LEU A 181 64.89 -27.61 58.60
CA LEU A 181 63.72 -28.13 57.86
C LEU A 181 64.04 -29.23 56.80
N SER A 182 65.18 -29.91 56.91
CA SER A 182 65.65 -30.97 56.01
C SER A 182 64.61 -32.08 55.79
N TYR A 183 63.89 -32.50 56.84
CA TYR A 183 62.82 -33.50 56.73
C TYR A 183 61.66 -33.02 55.85
N LEU A 184 61.27 -31.73 55.97
CA LEU A 184 60.24 -31.11 55.14
C LEU A 184 60.71 -30.92 53.70
N GLN A 185 61.95 -30.48 53.49
CA GLN A 185 62.51 -30.33 52.15
C GLN A 185 62.57 -31.68 51.43
N ASN A 186 63.03 -32.73 52.11
CA ASN A 186 63.03 -34.10 51.60
C ASN A 186 61.60 -34.64 51.40
N PHE A 187 60.64 -34.31 52.27
CA PHE A 187 59.23 -34.69 52.10
C PHE A 187 58.57 -33.94 50.94
N LYS A 188 58.78 -32.63 50.80
CA LYS A 188 58.31 -31.77 49.70
C LYS A 188 58.88 -32.22 48.36
N ASN A 189 60.16 -32.57 48.29
CA ASN A 189 60.78 -33.06 47.06
C ASN A 189 60.23 -34.43 46.67
N ARG A 190 60.11 -35.36 47.64
CA ARG A 190 59.42 -36.65 47.43
C ARG A 190 57.96 -36.49 47.03
N LEU A 191 57.23 -35.54 47.62
CA LEU A 191 55.87 -35.18 47.21
C LEU A 191 55.89 -34.67 45.77
N LYS A 192 56.71 -33.68 45.40
CA LYS A 192 56.78 -33.17 44.02
C LYS A 192 57.02 -34.28 43.00
N GLU A 193 57.93 -35.21 43.29
CA GLU A 193 58.26 -36.33 42.44
C GLU A 193 57.14 -37.38 42.37
N ALA A 194 56.63 -37.85 43.52
CA ALA A 194 55.53 -38.80 43.59
C ALA A 194 54.24 -38.22 42.99
N VAL A 195 53.93 -36.95 43.24
CA VAL A 195 52.80 -36.22 42.63
C VAL A 195 52.96 -36.14 41.12
N PHE A 196 54.14 -35.77 40.61
CA PHE A 196 54.37 -35.74 39.17
C PHE A 196 54.14 -37.12 38.53
N GLN A 197 54.69 -38.19 39.12
CA GLN A 197 54.57 -39.54 38.58
C GLN A 197 53.16 -40.11 38.72
N VAL A 198 52.53 -40.00 39.90
CA VAL A 198 51.15 -40.46 40.16
C VAL A 198 50.14 -39.71 39.30
N LEU A 199 50.25 -38.37 39.17
CA LEU A 199 49.35 -37.61 38.32
C LEU A 199 49.55 -37.92 36.83
N ASN A 200 50.77 -38.25 36.40
CA ASN A 200 51.03 -38.71 35.04
C ASN A 200 50.41 -40.11 34.78
N LEU A 201 50.66 -41.08 35.65
CA LEU A 201 50.05 -42.43 35.56
C LEU A 201 48.53 -42.36 35.53
N ARG A 202 47.96 -41.58 36.44
CA ARG A 202 46.52 -41.45 36.59
C ARG A 202 45.88 -40.63 35.47
N GLY A 203 46.53 -39.54 35.04
CA GLY A 203 46.12 -38.77 33.88
C GLY A 203 46.13 -39.62 32.61
N THR A 204 47.18 -40.42 32.40
CA THR A 204 47.27 -41.41 31.31
C THR A 204 46.09 -42.39 31.38
N TYR A 205 45.84 -43.00 32.55
CA TYR A 205 44.76 -43.98 32.70
C TYR A 205 43.37 -43.38 32.46
N GLU A 206 43.04 -42.22 33.04
CA GLU A 206 41.73 -41.59 32.85
C GLU A 206 41.54 -41.08 31.42
N GLN A 207 42.60 -40.59 30.75
CA GLN A 207 42.54 -40.22 29.34
C GLN A 207 42.31 -41.46 28.45
N LEU A 208 42.99 -42.58 28.69
CA LEU A 208 42.72 -43.85 27.98
C LEU A 208 41.27 -44.31 28.18
N VAL A 209 40.78 -44.30 29.42
CA VAL A 209 39.36 -44.62 29.71
C VAL A 209 38.43 -43.68 28.94
N TRP A 210 38.72 -42.38 28.85
CA TRP A 210 37.87 -41.42 28.13
C TRP A 210 37.88 -41.60 26.61
N VAL A 211 39.00 -42.01 26.00
CA VAL A 211 39.10 -42.32 24.55
C VAL A 211 38.16 -43.46 24.13
N PHE A 212 38.06 -44.53 24.93
CA PHE A 212 37.36 -45.75 24.54
C PHE A 212 35.89 -45.79 24.96
N SER A 213 35.05 -46.43 24.14
CA SER A 213 33.67 -46.77 24.50
C SER A 213 33.63 -47.88 25.58
N PRO A 214 32.50 -48.04 26.32
CA PRO A 214 32.39 -49.07 27.36
C PRO A 214 32.69 -50.50 26.86
N GLN A 215 32.34 -50.83 25.61
CA GLN A 215 32.58 -52.14 25.01
C GLN A 215 34.05 -52.37 24.65
N GLU A 216 34.77 -51.32 24.25
CA GLU A 216 36.21 -51.39 23.97
C GLU A 216 37.02 -51.49 25.26
N ARG A 217 36.61 -50.77 26.33
CA ARG A 217 37.21 -50.88 27.66
C ARG A 217 37.17 -52.31 28.19
N GLU A 218 36.04 -53.00 28.05
CA GLU A 218 35.89 -54.40 28.47
C GLU A 218 36.81 -55.34 27.68
N ARG A 219 36.90 -55.16 26.34
CA ARG A 219 37.84 -55.93 25.48
C ARG A 219 39.31 -55.69 25.82
N LEU A 220 39.66 -54.48 26.24
CA LEU A 220 41.02 -54.07 26.61
C LEU A 220 41.35 -54.30 28.10
N GLY A 221 40.42 -54.83 28.90
CA GLY A 221 40.61 -55.09 30.34
C GLY A 221 40.64 -53.83 31.22
N LEU A 222 40.23 -52.66 30.70
CA LEU A 222 40.18 -51.41 31.44
C LEU A 222 38.93 -51.33 32.32
N SER A 223 39.10 -51.02 33.60
CA SER A 223 37.98 -50.73 34.50
C SER A 223 37.60 -49.25 34.46
N ALA A 224 36.33 -48.94 34.75
CA ALA A 224 35.82 -47.56 34.76
C ALA A 224 36.49 -46.67 35.83
N ARG A 225 37.01 -47.27 36.91
CA ARG A 225 37.86 -46.63 37.91
C ARG A 225 39.25 -47.24 37.92
N MET A 226 40.24 -46.45 38.35
CA MET A 226 41.65 -46.89 38.38
C MET A 226 41.92 -47.86 39.54
N ASP A 227 41.28 -47.67 40.69
CA ASP A 227 41.37 -48.61 41.82
C ASP A 227 40.81 -49.99 41.48
N ASP A 228 39.64 -50.07 40.83
CA ASP A 228 39.10 -51.34 40.29
C ASP A 228 40.08 -52.05 39.34
N PHE A 229 40.82 -51.29 38.53
CA PHE A 229 41.84 -51.84 37.62
C PHE A 229 43.07 -52.32 38.38
N LEU A 230 43.57 -51.55 39.35
CA LEU A 230 44.69 -51.95 40.20
C LEU A 230 44.35 -53.21 41.03
N CYS A 231 43.13 -53.27 41.59
CA CYS A 231 42.59 -54.44 42.30
C CYS A 231 42.48 -55.69 41.42
N LYS A 232 41.92 -55.59 40.22
CA LYS A 232 41.82 -56.75 39.29
C LYS A 232 43.17 -57.24 38.79
N ASN A 233 44.17 -56.37 38.75
CA ASN A 233 45.52 -56.69 38.31
C ASN A 233 46.51 -56.94 39.49
N LEU A 234 46.03 -56.93 40.73
CA LEU A 234 46.79 -57.43 41.88
C LEU A 234 46.94 -58.97 41.72
N PRO A 235 48.17 -59.51 41.72
CA PRO A 235 48.40 -60.90 41.35
C PRO A 235 47.87 -61.86 42.41
N THR A 236 46.96 -62.75 42.01
CA THR A 236 46.65 -63.95 42.78
C THR A 236 47.89 -64.86 42.81
N PHE A 237 48.18 -65.48 43.96
CA PHE A 237 49.44 -66.12 44.38
C PHE A 237 50.21 -67.11 43.46
N SER A 238 49.83 -67.34 42.19
CA SER A 238 50.29 -68.50 41.41
C SER A 238 51.20 -68.26 40.19
N LYS A 239 51.54 -67.01 39.78
CA LYS A 239 52.22 -66.79 38.47
C LYS A 239 53.33 -65.72 38.35
N VAL A 240 53.76 -65.06 39.42
CA VAL A 240 54.81 -64.01 39.37
C VAL A 240 55.77 -64.21 40.55
N SER A 241 57.04 -63.78 40.42
CA SER A 241 58.05 -63.96 41.47
C SER A 241 57.67 -63.24 42.77
N ALA A 242 58.13 -63.76 43.91
CA ALA A 242 57.74 -63.25 45.23
C ALA A 242 58.09 -61.77 45.44
N ASP A 243 59.21 -61.32 44.88
CA ASP A 243 59.70 -59.95 45.03
C ASP A 243 58.93 -58.95 44.15
N GLU A 244 58.63 -59.30 42.89
CA GLU A 244 57.83 -58.47 41.97
C GLU A 244 56.39 -58.27 42.48
N ASN A 245 55.80 -59.30 43.09
CA ASN A 245 54.47 -59.22 43.71
C ASN A 245 54.43 -58.23 44.87
N ASN A 246 55.47 -58.21 45.70
CA ASN A 246 55.56 -57.36 46.87
C ASN A 246 55.78 -55.88 46.50
N VAL A 247 56.56 -55.62 45.44
CA VAL A 247 56.80 -54.26 44.92
C VAL A 247 55.53 -53.65 44.32
N PHE A 248 54.76 -54.40 43.51
CA PHE A 248 53.51 -53.86 42.93
C PHE A 248 52.39 -53.69 43.98
N SER A 249 52.30 -54.55 44.99
CA SER A 249 51.32 -54.36 46.08
C SER A 249 51.68 -53.13 46.93
N GLN A 250 52.95 -52.94 47.29
CA GLN A 250 53.42 -51.76 48.03
C GLN A 250 53.12 -50.44 47.28
N PHE A 251 53.23 -50.43 45.95
CA PHE A 251 52.82 -49.30 45.09
C PHE A 251 51.32 -48.97 45.19
N VAL A 252 50.44 -49.98 45.22
CA VAL A 252 48.98 -49.78 45.31
C VAL A 252 48.55 -49.32 46.71
N TYR A 253 49.14 -49.91 47.77
CA TYR A 253 48.74 -49.66 49.15
C TYR A 253 49.42 -48.45 49.81
N SER A 254 50.65 -48.08 49.42
CA SER A 254 51.37 -46.95 50.03
C SER A 254 52.20 -46.14 49.03
N PRO A 255 51.54 -45.37 48.14
CA PRO A 255 52.23 -44.62 47.08
C PRO A 255 53.13 -43.48 47.57
N LEU A 256 53.03 -43.05 48.83
CA LEU A 256 53.90 -42.03 49.44
C LEU A 256 55.03 -42.62 50.31
N ALA A 257 55.16 -43.95 50.40
CA ALA A 257 56.31 -44.61 51.04
C ALA A 257 57.62 -44.52 50.22
N TYR A 258 57.62 -43.72 49.16
CA TYR A 258 58.79 -43.38 48.36
C TYR A 258 59.93 -42.81 49.21
N ASN A 259 61.13 -43.29 48.95
CA ASN A 259 62.39 -42.89 49.57
C ASN A 259 63.46 -43.04 48.47
N PRO A 260 64.51 -42.22 48.37
CA PRO A 260 65.64 -42.47 47.45
C PRO A 260 66.21 -43.91 47.48
N TYR A 261 66.05 -44.67 48.56
CA TYR A 261 66.44 -46.08 48.65
C TYR A 261 65.41 -47.09 48.09
N SER A 262 64.19 -46.65 47.76
CA SER A 262 63.12 -47.44 47.14
C SER A 262 62.70 -46.90 45.76
N SER A 263 63.50 -46.01 45.17
CA SER A 263 63.23 -45.41 43.86
C SER A 263 63.22 -46.44 42.72
N ASP A 264 64.12 -47.41 42.75
CA ASP A 264 64.20 -48.47 41.75
C ASP A 264 62.96 -49.38 41.79
N GLN A 265 62.48 -49.70 42.99
CA GLN A 265 61.24 -50.47 43.21
C GLN A 265 60.03 -49.72 42.64
N TRP A 266 59.97 -48.41 42.85
CA TRP A 266 58.92 -47.56 42.30
C TRP A 266 58.96 -47.53 40.76
N TYR A 267 60.14 -47.39 40.16
CA TYR A 267 60.30 -47.41 38.69
C TYR A 267 59.91 -48.78 38.09
N ILE A 268 60.23 -49.88 38.77
CA ILE A 268 59.77 -51.24 38.38
C ILE A 268 58.23 -51.31 38.40
N ALA A 269 57.57 -50.80 39.45
CA ALA A 269 56.10 -50.77 39.52
C ALA A 269 55.46 -49.89 38.42
N VAL A 270 56.06 -48.74 38.10
CA VAL A 270 55.66 -47.83 37.01
C VAL A 270 55.76 -48.51 35.63
N ASN A 271 56.81 -49.32 35.42
CA ASN A 271 56.98 -50.09 34.19
C ASN A 271 55.97 -51.24 34.09
N LEU A 272 55.76 -52.01 35.17
CA LEU A 272 54.73 -53.06 35.24
C LEU A 272 53.32 -52.50 34.98
N PHE A 273 53.02 -51.30 35.47
CA PHE A 273 51.79 -50.60 35.13
C PHE A 273 51.73 -50.21 33.64
N SER A 274 52.81 -49.65 33.10
CA SER A 274 52.92 -49.26 31.68
C SER A 274 52.75 -50.44 30.73
N ASP A 275 53.36 -51.59 31.03
CA ASP A 275 53.21 -52.83 30.25
C ASP A 275 51.76 -53.34 30.23
N ARG A 276 51.02 -53.17 31.33
CA ARG A 276 49.60 -53.58 31.45
C ARG A 276 48.66 -52.66 30.68
N ILE A 277 48.98 -51.38 30.52
CA ILE A 277 48.18 -50.44 29.71
C ILE A 277 48.63 -50.35 28.24
N ARG A 278 49.80 -50.89 27.87
CA ARG A 278 50.39 -50.79 26.52
C ARG A 278 49.42 -51.14 25.38
N ALA A 279 48.64 -52.23 25.52
CA ALA A 279 47.66 -52.62 24.50
C ALA A 279 46.54 -51.58 24.30
N ALA A 280 46.17 -50.86 25.36
CA ALA A 280 45.25 -49.74 25.29
C ALA A 280 45.91 -48.47 24.73
N GLU A 281 47.20 -48.22 25.01
CA GLU A 281 47.95 -47.11 24.39
C GLU A 281 48.06 -47.27 22.88
N GLU A 282 48.40 -48.48 22.40
CA GLU A 282 48.45 -48.81 20.97
C GLU A 282 47.08 -48.68 20.30
N ALA A 283 46.01 -49.15 20.96
CA ALA A 283 44.64 -49.00 20.47
C ALA A 283 44.14 -47.55 20.47
N ALA A 284 44.70 -46.64 21.29
CA ALA A 284 44.26 -45.25 21.38
C ALA A 284 44.77 -44.37 20.23
N VAL A 285 45.92 -44.72 19.64
CA VAL A 285 46.57 -44.01 18.51
C VAL A 285 45.58 -43.65 17.37
N PRO A 286 44.77 -44.57 16.80
CA PRO A 286 43.83 -44.23 15.74
C PRO A 286 42.73 -43.25 16.18
N HIS A 287 42.23 -43.34 17.42
CA HIS A 287 41.22 -42.42 17.93
C HIS A 287 41.78 -41.00 18.10
N LEU A 288 42.99 -40.88 18.67
CA LEU A 288 43.69 -39.61 18.81
C LEU A 288 44.03 -38.99 17.44
N ARG A 289 44.52 -39.80 16.49
CA ARG A 289 44.74 -39.35 15.10
C ARG A 289 43.44 -38.85 14.46
N MET A 290 42.32 -39.56 14.62
CA MET A 290 41.03 -39.12 14.06
C MET A 290 40.52 -37.84 14.72
N SER A 291 40.79 -37.63 16.01
CA SER A 291 40.49 -36.37 16.70
C SER A 291 41.31 -35.21 16.15
N LEU A 292 42.64 -35.37 16.05
CA LEU A 292 43.54 -34.39 15.42
C LEU A 292 43.14 -34.09 13.97
N LEU A 293 42.85 -35.12 13.15
CA LEU A 293 42.38 -34.94 11.77
C LEU A 293 41.04 -34.21 11.70
N SER A 294 40.12 -34.45 12.64
CA SER A 294 38.86 -33.69 12.73
C SER A 294 39.11 -32.21 13.04
N ILE A 295 40.08 -31.89 13.90
CA ILE A 295 40.49 -30.52 14.19
C ILE A 295 41.15 -29.91 12.95
N PHE A 296 42.12 -30.58 12.31
CA PHE A 296 42.72 -30.11 11.05
C PHE A 296 41.68 -29.85 9.96
N GLN A 297 40.66 -30.70 9.81
CA GLN A 297 39.55 -30.48 8.87
C GLN A 297 38.71 -29.24 9.22
N LYS A 298 38.47 -28.96 10.51
CA LYS A 298 37.78 -27.75 10.97
C LYS A 298 38.63 -26.48 10.87
N CYS A 299 39.95 -26.62 10.89
CA CYS A 299 40.92 -25.52 10.79
C CYS A 299 41.31 -25.18 9.34
N ASN A 300 40.97 -26.04 8.38
CA ASN A 300 41.41 -25.95 6.99
C ASN A 300 40.21 -25.69 6.04
N PRO A 301 40.12 -24.50 5.43
CA PRO A 301 39.67 -24.37 4.05
C PRO A 301 40.62 -25.13 3.11
N PRO A 302 40.23 -25.44 1.86
CA PRO A 302 40.93 -26.39 0.99
C PRO A 302 42.22 -25.84 0.32
N ASN A 303 43.09 -25.16 1.08
CA ASN A 303 44.30 -24.50 0.57
C ASN A 303 45.64 -25.02 1.12
N ILE A 304 45.67 -25.84 2.19
CA ILE A 304 46.95 -26.38 2.70
C ILE A 304 47.45 -27.59 1.90
N LEU A 305 46.57 -28.32 1.20
CA LEU A 305 46.97 -29.34 0.22
C LEU A 305 47.71 -28.76 -1.01
N LEU A 306 47.62 -27.44 -1.24
CA LEU A 306 48.33 -26.74 -2.33
C LEU A 306 49.78 -26.36 -1.98
N ILE A 307 50.20 -26.45 -0.71
CA ILE A 307 51.59 -26.13 -0.32
C ILE A 307 52.61 -27.14 -0.90
N PHE A 308 52.16 -28.34 -1.28
CA PHE A 308 52.99 -29.36 -1.93
C PHE A 308 53.00 -29.30 -3.47
N LEU A 309 52.37 -28.30 -4.10
CA LEU A 309 52.37 -28.12 -5.55
C LEU A 309 52.93 -26.73 -5.95
N PRO A 310 54.10 -26.67 -6.63
CA PRO A 310 54.67 -25.39 -7.04
C PRO A 310 53.89 -24.79 -8.23
N GLY A 311 53.09 -23.75 -7.99
CA GLY A 311 52.57 -22.90 -9.08
C GLY A 311 51.23 -22.19 -8.91
N ALA A 312 50.46 -22.41 -7.83
CA ALA A 312 49.16 -21.77 -7.67
C ALA A 312 49.23 -20.36 -7.05
N LYS A 313 48.52 -19.38 -7.64
CA LYS A 313 48.37 -18.03 -7.07
C LYS A 313 47.28 -18.01 -6.00
N MET A 314 47.52 -17.23 -4.94
CA MET A 314 46.55 -16.92 -3.88
C MET A 314 45.44 -15.99 -4.38
N ASN A 315 44.21 -16.20 -3.88
CA ASN A 315 43.13 -15.21 -3.85
C ASN A 315 42.72 -15.02 -2.37
N GLU A 316 42.39 -13.80 -1.97
CA GLU A 316 41.77 -13.44 -0.69
C GLU A 316 40.29 -13.89 -0.63
N ASP A 317 39.61 -14.05 0.52
CA ASP A 317 39.98 -13.82 1.94
C ASP A 317 39.41 -15.01 2.79
N PRO A 318 39.01 -14.98 4.10
CA PRO A 318 39.01 -13.96 5.16
C PRO A 318 39.93 -14.26 6.38
N PRO A 319 40.21 -13.28 7.26
CA PRO A 319 41.18 -13.43 8.36
C PRO A 319 40.62 -13.97 9.69
N GLY A 320 39.40 -14.54 9.73
CA GLY A 320 38.71 -14.89 10.98
C GLY A 320 39.00 -16.27 11.59
N GLU A 321 39.43 -17.25 10.80
CA GLU A 321 39.27 -18.68 11.17
C GLU A 321 40.53 -19.32 11.77
N THR A 322 41.72 -18.73 11.58
CA THR A 322 42.97 -19.29 12.12
C THR A 322 43.15 -19.12 13.63
N SER A 323 42.40 -18.22 14.29
CA SER A 323 42.38 -18.12 15.75
C SER A 323 41.64 -19.31 16.40
N ILE A 324 40.54 -19.74 15.77
CA ILE A 324 39.66 -20.81 16.27
C ILE A 324 40.42 -22.14 16.33
N GLY A 325 41.28 -22.42 15.34
CA GLY A 325 42.05 -23.65 15.29
C GLY A 325 43.07 -23.81 16.41
N ALA A 326 43.82 -22.75 16.73
CA ALA A 326 44.78 -22.76 17.84
C ALA A 326 44.10 -23.09 19.18
N SER A 327 42.93 -22.48 19.44
CA SER A 327 42.13 -22.77 20.63
C SER A 327 41.58 -24.19 20.63
N GLN A 328 41.20 -24.76 19.47
CA GLN A 328 40.76 -26.16 19.39
C GLN A 328 41.90 -27.15 19.66
N PHE A 329 43.10 -26.94 19.11
CA PHE A 329 44.28 -27.75 19.47
C PHE A 329 44.65 -27.61 20.95
N PHE A 330 44.47 -26.43 21.54
CA PHE A 330 44.72 -26.22 22.97
C PHE A 330 43.69 -26.94 23.86
N VAL A 331 42.40 -26.95 23.48
CA VAL A 331 41.35 -27.72 24.17
C VAL A 331 41.61 -29.23 24.06
N GLU A 332 41.93 -29.72 22.87
CA GLU A 332 42.33 -31.12 22.64
C GLU A 332 43.54 -31.52 23.51
N PHE A 333 44.54 -30.63 23.60
CA PHE A 333 45.68 -30.84 24.47
C PHE A 333 45.32 -30.80 25.97
N GLN A 334 44.36 -29.96 26.39
CA GLN A 334 43.85 -30.02 27.77
C GLN A 334 43.15 -31.35 28.08
N HIS A 335 42.51 -31.99 27.10
CA HIS A 335 41.83 -33.26 27.27
C HIS A 335 42.76 -34.47 27.22
N PHE A 336 43.67 -34.57 26.24
CA PHE A 336 44.51 -35.77 25.99
C PHE A 336 46.02 -35.52 26.11
N GLY A 337 46.44 -34.38 26.68
CA GLY A 337 47.83 -33.93 26.68
C GLY A 337 48.85 -34.81 27.40
N GLU A 338 48.44 -35.76 28.24
CA GLU A 338 49.38 -36.72 28.83
C GLU A 338 49.59 -37.93 27.90
N LEU A 339 48.55 -38.39 27.20
CA LEU A 339 48.68 -39.42 26.15
C LEU A 339 49.63 -38.98 25.03
N TYR A 340 49.52 -37.74 24.55
CA TYR A 340 50.40 -37.23 23.49
C TYR A 340 51.89 -37.14 23.91
N LYS A 341 52.20 -37.12 25.21
CA LYS A 341 53.58 -37.19 25.72
C LYS A 341 54.12 -38.61 25.86
N ARG A 342 53.26 -39.65 25.81
CA ARG A 342 53.70 -41.06 25.95
C ARG A 342 54.54 -41.44 24.72
N PRO A 343 55.74 -42.05 24.90
CA PRO A 343 56.70 -42.22 23.81
C PRO A 343 56.18 -43.10 22.66
N LEU A 344 55.33 -44.09 22.95
CA LEU A 344 54.70 -44.92 21.94
C LEU A 344 53.72 -44.11 21.06
N ILE A 345 52.87 -43.30 21.68
CA ILE A 345 51.87 -42.47 21.00
C ILE A 345 52.56 -41.32 20.25
N ALA A 346 53.52 -40.63 20.89
CA ALA A 346 54.30 -39.55 20.29
C ALA A 346 55.03 -40.01 19.02
N LYS A 347 55.66 -41.19 19.06
CA LYS A 347 56.33 -41.81 17.90
C LYS A 347 55.35 -42.29 16.83
N ALA A 348 54.19 -42.83 17.23
CA ALA A 348 53.17 -43.29 16.29
C ALA A 348 52.46 -42.13 15.56
N LEU A 349 52.32 -40.98 16.23
CA LEU A 349 51.72 -39.73 15.71
C LEU A 349 52.75 -38.71 15.19
N GLN A 350 53.98 -39.13 14.90
CA GLN A 350 55.08 -38.24 14.52
C GLN A 350 54.74 -37.31 13.34
N ALA A 351 54.13 -37.85 12.27
CA ALA A 351 53.70 -37.05 11.11
C ALA A 351 52.60 -36.04 11.46
N ASP A 352 51.68 -36.42 12.36
CA ASP A 352 50.62 -35.53 12.86
C ASP A 352 51.21 -34.38 13.70
N ARG A 353 52.25 -34.65 14.49
CA ARG A 353 53.00 -33.64 15.28
C ARG A 353 53.78 -32.66 14.38
N GLU A 354 54.40 -33.15 13.31
CA GLU A 354 55.05 -32.31 12.30
C GLU A 354 54.03 -31.41 11.55
N MET A 355 52.79 -31.89 11.36
CA MET A 355 51.69 -31.08 10.82
C MET A 355 51.26 -29.97 11.81
N ILE A 356 51.21 -30.25 13.12
CA ILE A 356 50.98 -29.23 14.17
C ILE A 356 52.12 -28.22 14.17
N PHE A 357 53.39 -28.65 14.04
CA PHE A 357 54.54 -27.74 13.95
C PHE A 357 54.38 -26.75 12.78
N GLY A 358 54.06 -27.24 11.58
CA GLY A 358 53.82 -26.40 10.41
C GLY A 358 52.64 -25.42 10.58
N TYR A 359 51.57 -25.86 11.25
CA TYR A 359 50.44 -25.00 11.60
C TYR A 359 50.84 -23.86 12.56
N ILE A 360 51.60 -24.17 13.61
CA ILE A 360 52.08 -23.16 14.56
C ILE A 360 53.06 -22.19 13.86
N GLU A 361 53.99 -22.68 13.04
CA GLU A 361 54.92 -21.81 12.32
C GLU A 361 54.22 -20.84 11.36
N ALA A 362 53.20 -21.31 10.62
CA ALA A 362 52.34 -20.46 9.81
C ALA A 362 51.55 -19.44 10.66
N GLY A 363 50.99 -19.87 11.80
CA GLY A 363 50.31 -19.01 12.76
C GLY A 363 51.22 -17.90 13.30
N VAL A 364 52.46 -18.23 13.67
CA VAL A 364 53.47 -17.27 14.16
C VAL A 364 53.89 -16.27 13.09
N LYS A 365 53.99 -16.70 11.83
CA LYS A 365 54.21 -15.81 10.69
C LYS A 365 53.03 -14.83 10.53
N ASN A 366 51.80 -15.32 10.57
CA ASN A 366 50.60 -14.49 10.46
C ASN A 366 50.50 -13.48 11.62
N LEU A 367 50.73 -13.88 12.87
CA LEU A 367 50.76 -12.97 14.02
C LEU A 367 51.87 -11.89 13.91
N ARG A 368 53.01 -12.24 13.31
CA ARG A 368 54.11 -11.29 13.05
C ARG A 368 53.79 -10.29 11.94
N GLU A 369 53.08 -10.73 10.90
CA GLU A 369 52.55 -9.85 9.86
C GLU A 369 51.43 -8.95 10.40
N GLU A 370 50.52 -9.48 11.24
CA GLU A 370 49.52 -8.72 11.99
C GLU A 370 50.19 -7.63 12.84
N PHE A 371 51.25 -7.98 13.59
CA PHE A 371 52.03 -7.01 14.38
C PHE A 371 52.77 -5.97 13.54
N SER A 372 53.09 -6.27 12.29
CA SER A 372 53.82 -5.36 11.39
C SER A 372 52.89 -4.36 10.71
N ARG A 373 51.60 -4.69 10.54
CA ARG A 373 50.55 -3.80 9.99
C ARG A 373 49.94 -2.91 11.09
N GLN A 374 50.80 -2.27 11.90
CA GLN A 374 50.39 -1.56 13.12
C GLN A 374 49.30 -0.51 12.86
N PRO A 375 48.31 -0.34 13.75
CA PRO A 375 47.27 0.68 13.61
C PRO A 375 47.86 2.10 13.80
N THR A 376 48.13 2.78 12.68
CA THR A 376 48.66 4.14 12.60
C THR A 376 47.77 5.17 13.32
N GLU A 377 48.32 6.35 13.66
CA GLU A 377 47.65 7.33 14.51
C GLU A 377 46.32 7.88 13.96
N GLU A 378 46.20 7.99 12.64
CA GLU A 378 45.05 8.60 11.93
C GLU A 378 44.23 7.54 11.17
N PRO A 379 42.94 7.35 11.51
CA PRO A 379 41.98 6.66 10.67
C PRO A 379 41.18 7.68 9.86
N ASP A 380 41.58 7.93 8.61
CA ASP A 380 40.66 8.51 7.63
C ASP A 380 39.47 7.56 7.47
N ILE A 381 38.27 8.14 7.52
CA ILE A 381 37.01 7.39 7.74
C ILE A 381 36.64 6.48 6.56
N GLU A 382 37.28 6.65 5.40
CA GLU A 382 36.95 5.93 4.16
C GLU A 382 37.95 4.84 3.75
N SER A 383 39.13 4.74 4.38
CA SER A 383 40.10 3.65 4.12
C SER A 383 40.28 2.75 5.33
N ALA A 384 39.19 2.08 5.73
CA ALA A 384 39.24 0.99 6.70
C ALA A 384 39.99 -0.21 6.11
N SER A 385 41.31 -0.23 6.27
CA SER A 385 42.15 -1.42 6.05
C SER A 385 41.55 -2.60 6.79
N LEU A 386 41.19 -3.67 6.05
CA LEU A 386 40.18 -4.67 6.39
C LEU A 386 40.43 -5.51 7.68
N ASN A 387 41.52 -5.25 8.41
CA ASN A 387 42.10 -6.17 9.39
C ASN A 387 42.14 -5.63 10.84
N TYR A 388 41.74 -4.37 11.12
CA TYR A 388 41.71 -3.87 12.51
C TYR A 388 40.31 -3.99 13.12
N VAL A 389 40.12 -5.03 13.95
CA VAL A 389 38.89 -5.20 14.73
C VAL A 389 38.94 -4.33 15.98
N ARG A 390 38.09 -3.28 16.01
CA ARG A 390 37.79 -2.50 17.21
C ARG A 390 37.19 -3.40 18.28
N HIS A 391 37.78 -3.48 19.48
CA HIS A 391 37.29 -4.35 20.56
C HIS A 391 35.99 -3.81 21.22
N GLY A 392 35.59 -2.57 20.89
CA GLY A 392 34.26 -2.05 21.18
C GLY A 392 34.07 -0.59 20.78
N ARG A 393 32.84 -0.19 20.44
CA ARG A 393 32.50 1.20 20.04
C ARG A 393 32.78 2.26 21.12
N ASN A 394 32.94 1.85 22.38
CA ASN A 394 33.12 2.73 23.54
C ASN A 394 34.56 2.75 24.08
N ILE A 395 35.51 2.03 23.46
CA ILE A 395 36.91 1.99 23.90
C ILE A 395 37.70 3.08 23.15
N PRO A 396 38.38 4.00 23.87
CA PRO A 396 39.23 5.02 23.25
C PRO A 396 40.38 4.42 22.45
N ASN A 397 40.71 5.00 21.28
CA ASN A 397 41.65 4.43 20.30
C ASN A 397 42.99 4.00 20.92
N GLN A 398 43.55 4.79 21.84
CA GLN A 398 44.84 4.51 22.47
C GLN A 398 44.79 3.29 23.41
N VAL A 399 43.65 3.03 24.07
CA VAL A 399 43.46 1.84 24.91
C VAL A 399 43.12 0.62 24.06
N ASP A 400 42.32 0.79 23.00
CA ASP A 400 41.97 -0.28 22.05
C ASP A 400 43.22 -0.87 21.38
N ARG A 401 44.22 -0.03 21.07
CA ARG A 401 45.55 -0.44 20.60
C ARG A 401 46.32 -1.30 21.60
N ILE A 402 46.31 -0.92 22.88
CA ILE A 402 46.97 -1.68 23.95
C ILE A 402 46.27 -3.03 24.15
N VAL A 403 44.92 -3.05 24.15
CA VAL A 403 44.12 -4.29 24.25
C VAL A 403 44.40 -5.23 23.08
N TRP A 404 44.42 -4.73 21.84
CA TRP A 404 44.79 -5.52 20.65
C TRP A 404 46.15 -6.20 20.82
N ALA A 405 47.18 -5.43 21.18
CA ALA A 405 48.52 -5.97 21.33
C ALA A 405 48.63 -6.95 22.51
N SER A 406 47.96 -6.72 23.64
CA SER A 406 47.86 -7.70 24.73
C SER A 406 47.18 -9.00 24.30
N GLN A 407 46.16 -8.96 23.44
CA GLN A 407 45.55 -10.17 22.88
C GLN A 407 46.51 -10.90 21.93
N LEU A 408 47.27 -10.16 21.11
CA LEU A 408 48.30 -10.71 20.24
C LEU A 408 49.42 -11.40 21.03
N GLU A 409 49.86 -10.80 22.14
CA GLU A 409 50.82 -11.41 23.07
C GLU A 409 50.26 -12.72 23.65
N ASN A 410 49.00 -12.72 24.10
CA ASN A 410 48.35 -13.90 24.66
C ASN A 410 48.22 -15.05 23.64
N ARG A 411 47.76 -14.77 22.41
CA ARG A 411 47.71 -15.77 21.31
C ARG A 411 49.10 -16.34 21.02
N THR A 412 50.14 -15.50 21.01
CA THR A 412 51.53 -15.94 20.85
C THR A 412 51.99 -16.83 22.01
N ARG A 413 51.59 -16.49 23.25
CA ARG A 413 51.91 -17.26 24.46
C ARG A 413 51.16 -18.59 24.54
N GLU A 414 49.98 -18.71 23.94
CA GLU A 414 49.26 -19.97 23.77
C GLU A 414 49.96 -20.90 22.79
N TYR A 415 50.39 -20.39 21.62
CA TYR A 415 51.22 -21.16 20.69
C TYR A 415 52.53 -21.64 21.32
N LEU A 416 53.18 -20.81 22.16
CA LEU A 416 54.37 -21.20 22.91
C LEU A 416 54.07 -22.35 23.90
N LYS A 417 52.98 -22.28 24.66
CA LYS A 417 52.57 -23.38 25.57
C LYS A 417 52.29 -24.68 24.82
N LEU A 418 51.67 -24.61 23.64
CA LEU A 418 51.36 -25.77 22.80
C LEU A 418 52.62 -26.38 22.18
N ALA A 419 53.57 -25.55 21.71
CA ALA A 419 54.83 -26.02 21.18
C ALA A 419 55.70 -26.67 22.27
N ASP A 420 55.85 -26.02 23.42
CA ASP A 420 56.62 -26.51 24.58
C ASP A 420 56.12 -27.87 25.09
N SER A 421 54.82 -28.17 24.96
CA SER A 421 54.24 -29.40 25.47
C SER A 421 54.19 -30.55 24.47
N MET A 422 54.10 -30.27 23.17
CA MET A 422 53.84 -31.28 22.12
C MET A 422 55.03 -31.57 21.21
N LEU A 423 55.99 -30.65 21.09
CA LEU A 423 56.98 -30.64 19.99
C LEU A 423 58.45 -30.58 20.47
N TYR A 424 58.68 -30.74 21.78
CA TYR A 424 59.98 -30.53 22.45
C TYR A 424 61.15 -31.42 21.95
N ASP A 425 60.85 -32.52 21.28
CA ASP A 425 61.79 -33.51 20.73
C ASP A 425 62.06 -33.32 19.22
N LEU A 426 61.39 -32.37 18.56
CA LEU A 426 61.59 -32.08 17.14
C LEU A 426 62.80 -31.17 16.93
N ALA A 427 63.66 -31.50 15.97
CA ALA A 427 64.92 -30.76 15.73
C ALA A 427 64.75 -29.25 15.40
N ASN A 428 63.58 -28.81 14.94
CA ASN A 428 63.29 -27.41 14.61
C ASN A 428 62.57 -26.63 15.72
N TYR A 429 62.25 -27.26 16.86
CA TYR A 429 61.46 -26.67 17.94
C TYR A 429 62.15 -25.46 18.59
N ASP A 430 63.46 -25.51 18.85
CA ASP A 430 64.17 -24.37 19.47
C ASP A 430 64.08 -23.11 18.60
N SER A 431 64.18 -23.25 17.27
CA SER A 431 63.99 -22.14 16.33
C SER A 431 62.57 -21.56 16.38
N LEU A 432 61.54 -22.42 16.51
CA LEU A 432 60.15 -21.98 16.67
C LEU A 432 59.94 -21.26 18.02
N LYS A 433 60.55 -21.78 19.09
CA LYS A 433 60.52 -21.19 20.43
C LYS A 433 61.14 -19.79 20.45
N GLU A 434 62.31 -19.60 19.86
CA GLU A 434 62.94 -18.28 19.70
C GLU A 434 62.08 -17.30 18.87
N LYS A 435 61.45 -17.77 17.78
CA LYS A 435 60.52 -16.96 16.97
C LYS A 435 59.31 -16.50 17.79
N LEU A 436 58.77 -17.34 18.66
CA LEU A 436 57.65 -17.06 19.57
C LEU A 436 58.05 -16.08 20.67
N GLU A 437 59.10 -16.39 21.43
CA GLU A 437 59.58 -15.52 22.51
C GLU A 437 60.02 -14.13 22.01
N SER A 438 60.66 -14.06 20.83
CA SER A 438 61.04 -12.78 20.23
C SER A 438 59.83 -11.93 19.82
N LEU A 439 58.70 -12.55 19.47
CA LEU A 439 57.46 -11.82 19.17
C LEU A 439 56.80 -11.33 20.47
N ILE A 440 56.68 -12.18 21.50
CA ILE A 440 56.18 -11.79 22.83
C ILE A 440 56.95 -10.58 23.38
N LYS A 441 58.29 -10.64 23.39
CA LYS A 441 59.16 -9.56 23.88
C LYS A 441 58.96 -8.24 23.08
N LYS A 442 58.71 -8.32 21.77
CA LYS A 442 58.46 -7.14 20.92
C LYS A 442 57.08 -6.52 21.15
N VAL A 443 56.04 -7.34 21.26
CA VAL A 443 54.66 -6.89 21.51
C VAL A 443 54.55 -6.26 22.90
N SER A 444 55.09 -6.93 23.93
CA SER A 444 55.07 -6.45 25.32
C SER A 444 55.76 -5.08 25.47
N LYS A 445 56.95 -4.92 24.87
CA LYS A 445 57.65 -3.62 24.83
C LYS A 445 56.84 -2.53 24.14
N TRP A 446 56.17 -2.85 23.03
CA TRP A 446 55.32 -1.88 22.34
C TRP A 446 54.13 -1.45 23.20
N CYS A 447 53.50 -2.37 23.95
CA CYS A 447 52.46 -2.02 24.92
C CYS A 447 52.96 -1.06 26.00
N GLU A 448 54.15 -1.29 26.56
CA GLU A 448 54.77 -0.35 27.52
C GLU A 448 54.99 1.04 26.90
N ASP A 449 55.53 1.10 25.67
CA ASP A 449 55.85 2.35 25.01
C ASP A 449 54.58 3.13 24.62
N GLN A 450 53.50 2.45 24.21
CA GLN A 450 52.18 3.07 24.00
C GLN A 450 51.58 3.61 25.32
N PHE A 451 51.67 2.85 26.41
CA PHE A 451 51.20 3.31 27.73
C PHE A 451 52.00 4.52 28.25
N ARG A 452 53.32 4.52 28.06
CA ARG A 452 54.19 5.67 28.37
C ARG A 452 53.82 6.89 27.52
N ALA A 453 53.57 6.70 26.22
CA ALA A 453 53.13 7.79 25.34
C ALA A 453 51.79 8.39 25.80
N TRP A 454 50.79 7.54 26.10
CA TRP A 454 49.49 7.93 26.66
C TRP A 454 49.65 8.77 27.94
N CYS A 455 50.49 8.32 28.89
CA CYS A 455 50.77 9.05 30.13
C CYS A 455 51.30 10.45 29.84
N ARG A 456 52.34 10.58 28.99
CA ARG A 456 52.93 11.89 28.64
C ARG A 456 51.93 12.82 27.97
N LEU A 457 51.15 12.32 27.02
CA LEU A 457 50.20 13.14 26.25
C LEU A 457 49.11 13.73 27.17
N ASN A 458 48.51 12.90 28.02
CA ASN A 458 47.45 13.36 28.93
C ASN A 458 47.98 14.24 30.07
N GLN A 459 49.20 13.98 30.58
CA GLN A 459 49.85 14.90 31.53
C GLN A 459 50.17 16.25 30.89
N ALA A 460 50.68 16.28 29.65
CA ALA A 460 50.94 17.51 28.92
C ALA A 460 49.65 18.30 28.63
N ALA A 461 48.54 17.61 28.29
CA ALA A 461 47.25 18.23 28.03
C ALA A 461 46.55 18.80 29.29
N ILE A 462 46.95 18.38 30.50
CA ILE A 462 46.55 19.00 31.78
C ILE A 462 47.40 20.25 32.08
N CYS A 463 48.66 20.30 31.63
CA CYS A 463 49.58 21.40 31.91
C CYS A 463 49.54 22.55 30.88
N ARG A 464 48.74 22.42 29.81
CA ARG A 464 48.61 23.47 28.77
C ARG A 464 47.67 24.58 29.22
N THR A 465 48.22 25.58 29.88
CA THR A 465 47.52 26.83 30.20
C THR A 465 47.09 27.56 28.95
N SER A 466 45.77 27.74 28.81
CA SER A 466 45.14 28.32 27.63
C SER A 466 45.45 29.83 27.46
N VAL A 467 46.49 30.16 26.69
CA VAL A 467 46.80 31.54 26.23
C VAL A 467 46.75 31.62 24.69
N SER A 468 45.54 31.39 24.14
CA SER A 468 45.05 31.94 22.87
C SER A 468 43.74 31.24 22.50
N ASP A 469 42.60 31.96 22.52
CA ASP A 469 41.39 31.50 21.87
C ASP A 469 41.61 31.51 20.35
N GLY A 470 41.53 30.35 19.68
CA GLY A 470 41.62 30.27 18.21
C GLY A 470 42.46 29.16 17.59
N ALA A 471 42.43 27.93 18.10
CA ALA A 471 42.92 26.75 17.38
C ALA A 471 42.28 25.44 17.89
N GLU A 472 41.15 25.02 17.31
CA GLU A 472 40.53 23.73 17.59
C GLU A 472 41.26 22.57 16.88
N GLY A 473 42.51 22.32 17.27
CA GLY A 473 43.35 21.26 16.72
C GLY A 473 43.54 20.07 17.68
N ALA A 474 42.66 19.06 17.59
CA ALA A 474 42.75 17.65 18.03
C ALA A 474 43.27 17.26 19.45
N GLY A 475 43.89 18.17 20.20
CA GLY A 475 44.43 17.98 21.55
C GLY A 475 43.83 18.99 22.51
N GLY A 476 42.51 18.92 22.68
CA GLY A 476 41.75 19.83 23.54
C GLY A 476 42.29 19.86 24.98
N SER A 477 42.39 21.06 25.55
CA SER A 477 42.87 21.25 26.92
C SER A 477 42.02 20.46 27.91
N LEU A 478 42.69 19.77 28.84
CA LEU A 478 42.06 19.02 29.93
C LEU A 478 41.92 19.89 31.20
N GLU A 479 42.20 21.19 31.12
CA GLU A 479 41.99 22.15 32.21
C GLU A 479 40.51 22.27 32.58
N PHE A 480 40.11 21.59 33.66
CA PHE A 480 38.81 21.78 34.29
C PHE A 480 38.92 22.78 35.45
N ASP A 481 38.41 23.99 35.21
CA ASP A 481 38.29 25.04 36.23
C ASP A 481 36.84 25.11 36.73
N ALA A 482 36.64 24.74 38.01
CA ALA A 482 35.33 24.70 38.66
C ALA A 482 34.69 26.09 38.85
N SER A 483 35.43 27.18 38.63
CA SER A 483 34.91 28.56 38.67
C SER A 483 34.25 29.01 37.37
N ARG A 484 34.38 28.26 36.27
CA ARG A 484 33.74 28.57 34.98
C ARG A 484 32.22 28.35 35.03
N THR A 485 31.50 29.13 34.23
CA THR A 485 30.04 29.09 34.09
C THR A 485 29.56 27.81 33.41
N LEU A 486 28.45 27.23 33.88
CA LEU A 486 27.90 25.96 33.38
C LEU A 486 27.61 25.96 31.87
N LEU A 487 27.00 27.04 31.39
CA LEU A 487 26.55 27.23 30.01
C LEU A 487 27.00 28.61 29.52
N ARG A 488 27.43 28.70 28.26
CA ARG A 488 27.73 29.95 27.56
C ARG A 488 27.02 29.93 26.21
N LEU A 489 26.24 30.96 25.93
CA LEU A 489 25.73 31.23 24.58
C LEU A 489 26.86 31.89 23.77
N SER A 490 27.23 31.32 22.62
CA SER A 490 28.14 31.95 21.67
C SER A 490 27.49 33.21 21.12
N THR A 491 28.15 34.37 21.25
CA THR A 491 27.69 35.63 20.66
C THR A 491 27.92 35.69 19.15
N VAL A 492 28.67 34.73 18.59
CA VAL A 492 28.98 34.63 17.16
C VAL A 492 27.99 33.71 16.45
N ASP A 493 27.72 32.53 17.02
CA ASP A 493 26.95 31.47 16.36
C ASP A 493 25.56 31.23 16.99
N GLY A 494 25.25 31.87 18.11
CA GLY A 494 24.03 31.62 18.89
C GLY A 494 23.96 30.26 19.60
N HIS A 495 24.96 29.40 19.40
CA HIS A 495 25.01 28.05 19.96
C HIS A 495 25.26 28.04 21.48
N LEU A 496 24.64 27.07 22.16
CA LEU A 496 24.85 26.82 23.57
C LEU A 496 26.05 25.87 23.74
N HIS A 497 27.10 26.35 24.42
CA HIS A 497 28.28 25.55 24.78
C HIS A 497 28.28 25.25 26.28
N VAL A 498 28.63 24.02 26.63
CA VAL A 498 28.73 23.56 28.03
C VAL A 498 30.16 23.71 28.50
N GLY A 499 30.38 24.28 29.68
CA GLY A 499 31.70 24.49 30.28
C GLY A 499 32.38 23.22 30.79
N TYR A 500 32.32 22.11 30.05
CA TYR A 500 32.90 20.81 30.41
C TYR A 500 33.63 20.17 29.20
N PRO A 501 34.97 20.04 29.23
CA PRO A 501 35.74 19.52 28.10
C PRO A 501 35.38 18.07 27.73
N ASP A 502 35.20 17.76 26.45
CA ASP A 502 34.94 16.40 25.97
C ASP A 502 36.11 15.43 26.23
N GLY A 503 37.34 15.95 26.20
CA GLY A 503 38.55 15.19 26.55
C GLY A 503 38.52 14.61 27.97
N LEU A 504 37.80 15.24 28.90
CA LEU A 504 37.73 14.79 30.29
C LEU A 504 36.93 13.49 30.44
N VAL A 505 35.88 13.29 29.62
CA VAL A 505 35.13 12.02 29.53
C VAL A 505 36.02 10.92 28.96
N ARG A 506 36.82 11.25 27.94
CA ARG A 506 37.78 10.32 27.33
C ARG A 506 38.79 9.87 28.38
N LEU A 507 39.44 10.82 29.06
CA LEU A 507 40.43 10.56 30.10
C LEU A 507 39.88 9.66 31.22
N GLN A 508 38.68 9.95 31.75
CA GLN A 508 38.08 9.13 32.82
C GLN A 508 37.92 7.66 32.39
N ARG A 509 37.48 7.41 31.15
CA ARG A 509 37.33 6.06 30.61
C ARG A 509 38.68 5.39 30.37
N GLU A 510 39.66 6.12 29.83
CA GLU A 510 41.03 5.62 29.61
C GLU A 510 41.69 5.20 30.92
N VAL A 511 41.63 6.06 31.95
CA VAL A 511 42.15 5.79 33.29
C VAL A 511 41.52 4.53 33.90
N ARG A 512 40.19 4.41 33.86
CA ARG A 512 39.48 3.24 34.41
C ARG A 512 39.86 1.94 33.70
N LEU A 513 39.95 1.96 32.37
CA LEU A 513 40.30 0.76 31.59
C LEU A 513 41.76 0.35 31.80
N LEU A 514 42.70 1.29 31.79
CA LEU A 514 44.13 1.00 31.98
C LEU A 514 44.43 0.52 33.40
N ALA A 515 43.80 1.12 34.43
CA ALA A 515 43.89 0.62 35.79
C ALA A 515 43.29 -0.80 35.94
N GLY A 516 42.16 -1.08 35.28
CA GLY A 516 41.56 -2.41 35.24
C GLY A 516 42.39 -3.47 34.51
N LEU A 517 43.25 -3.05 33.57
CA LEU A 517 44.26 -3.88 32.90
C LEU A 517 45.56 -4.05 33.72
N GLY A 518 45.65 -3.45 34.92
CA GLY A 518 46.80 -3.56 35.80
C GLY A 518 47.94 -2.57 35.53
N TYR A 519 47.76 -1.57 34.65
CA TYR A 519 48.79 -0.56 34.39
C TYR A 519 48.88 0.48 35.52
N PRO A 520 50.09 0.88 35.96
CA PRO A 520 50.29 1.84 37.04
C PRO A 520 50.03 3.29 36.55
N VAL A 521 48.77 3.72 36.58
CA VAL A 521 48.34 5.07 36.16
C VAL A 521 48.85 6.15 37.14
N PRO A 522 49.49 7.25 36.67
CA PRO A 522 49.96 8.34 37.52
C PRO A 522 48.86 8.99 38.37
N LEU A 523 49.17 9.27 39.64
CA LEU A 523 48.25 9.84 40.64
C LEU A 523 47.57 11.15 40.21
N GLN A 524 48.24 11.98 39.40
CA GLN A 524 47.65 13.21 38.86
C GLN A 524 46.48 12.94 37.92
N LEU A 525 46.60 11.94 37.03
CA LEU A 525 45.53 11.55 36.11
C LEU A 525 44.34 10.94 36.87
N ASN A 526 44.61 10.14 37.91
CA ASN A 526 43.58 9.59 38.78
C ASN A 526 42.79 10.69 39.53
N LYS A 527 43.47 11.73 40.04
CA LYS A 527 42.79 12.86 40.72
C LYS A 527 41.88 13.64 39.76
N VAL A 528 42.34 13.93 38.54
CA VAL A 528 41.55 14.64 37.52
C VAL A 528 40.37 13.78 37.05
N ALA A 529 40.57 12.47 36.83
CA ALA A 529 39.49 11.55 36.47
C ALA A 529 38.43 11.39 37.57
N ALA A 530 38.84 11.33 38.85
CA ALA A 530 37.90 11.26 39.98
C ALA A 530 37.07 12.55 40.13
N LEU A 531 37.69 13.72 39.92
CA LEU A 531 36.98 15.01 39.92
C LEU A 531 36.06 15.16 38.70
N ALA A 532 36.43 14.60 37.54
CA ALA A 532 35.57 14.52 36.38
C ALA A 532 34.31 13.67 36.66
N GLU A 533 34.47 12.53 37.34
CA GLU A 533 33.39 11.57 37.60
C GLU A 533 32.22 12.16 38.41
N THR A 534 32.48 13.00 39.40
CA THR A 534 31.43 13.62 40.22
C THR A 534 30.54 14.58 39.41
N MET A 535 31.14 15.32 38.47
CA MET A 535 30.43 16.32 37.66
C MET A 535 29.92 15.77 36.32
N TYR A 536 30.47 14.64 35.85
CA TYR A 536 30.14 14.00 34.56
C TYR A 536 28.64 13.76 34.34
N ARG A 537 27.93 13.25 35.36
CA ARG A 537 26.48 12.98 35.26
C ARG A 537 25.69 14.24 34.90
N HIS A 538 26.02 15.36 35.54
CA HIS A 538 25.41 16.66 35.29
C HIS A 538 25.83 17.26 33.93
N ALA A 539 27.09 17.07 33.55
CA ALA A 539 27.63 17.53 32.27
C ALA A 539 26.99 16.85 31.05
N ILE A 540 26.71 15.55 31.11
CA ILE A 540 25.98 14.85 30.02
C ILE A 540 24.61 15.48 29.80
N VAL A 541 23.86 15.71 30.87
CA VAL A 541 22.51 16.27 30.80
C VAL A 541 22.54 17.69 30.22
N LEU A 542 23.49 18.52 30.65
CA LEU A 542 23.69 19.86 30.07
C LEU A 542 24.06 19.78 28.58
N LYS A 543 24.88 18.80 28.15
CA LYS A 543 25.21 18.59 26.72
C LYS A 543 24.00 18.12 25.90
N GLN A 544 23.14 17.27 26.45
CA GLN A 544 21.89 16.87 25.82
C GLN A 544 20.94 18.07 25.63
N VAL A 545 20.81 18.93 26.64
CA VAL A 545 19.98 20.14 26.58
C VAL A 545 20.57 21.20 25.62
N ALA A 546 21.89 21.33 25.57
CA ALA A 546 22.58 22.20 24.61
C ALA A 546 22.40 21.71 23.16
N HIS A 547 22.58 20.41 22.91
CA HIS A 547 22.28 19.82 21.61
C HIS A 547 20.81 19.97 21.23
N PHE A 548 19.88 19.82 22.18
CA PHE A 548 18.46 20.07 21.96
C PHE A 548 18.21 21.51 21.50
N TYR A 549 18.72 22.52 22.22
CA TYR A 549 18.57 23.92 21.82
C TYR A 549 19.18 24.20 20.44
N ASN A 550 20.41 23.73 20.18
CA ASN A 550 21.10 23.90 18.90
C ASN A 550 20.40 23.19 17.72
N SER A 551 19.55 22.18 17.99
CA SER A 551 18.83 21.40 16.96
C SER A 551 17.32 21.65 16.92
N ILE A 552 16.76 22.47 17.83
CA ILE A 552 15.31 22.68 17.83
C ILE A 552 14.86 23.61 16.70
N ASP A 553 15.67 24.60 16.31
CA ASP A 553 15.28 25.56 15.28
C ASP A 553 15.12 24.91 13.89
N SER A 554 15.95 23.93 13.56
CA SER A 554 15.82 23.11 12.33
C SER A 554 14.66 22.12 12.41
N GLN A 555 14.25 21.74 13.63
CA GLN A 555 13.09 20.89 13.88
C GLN A 555 11.75 21.62 13.88
N MET A 556 11.74 22.95 14.05
CA MET A 556 10.53 23.78 14.12
C MET A 556 10.03 24.18 12.73
N ILE A 557 8.75 23.94 12.46
CA ILE A 557 8.12 24.31 11.19
C ILE A 557 8.08 25.85 11.07
N PRO A 558 8.60 26.47 9.98
CA PRO A 558 8.70 27.93 9.85
C PRO A 558 7.40 28.69 10.13
N CYS A 559 6.26 28.22 9.63
CA CYS A 559 4.97 28.88 9.84
C CYS A 559 4.39 28.72 11.26
N GLN A 560 4.99 27.87 12.11
CA GLN A 560 4.60 27.67 13.51
C GLN A 560 5.61 28.26 14.51
N LYS A 561 6.78 28.77 14.07
CA LYS A 561 7.83 29.31 14.96
C LYS A 561 7.30 30.39 15.91
N ALA A 562 6.39 31.25 15.46
CA ALA A 562 5.77 32.30 16.28
C ALA A 562 4.96 31.75 17.49
N LEU A 563 4.35 30.57 17.37
CA LEU A 563 3.53 29.97 18.43
C LEU A 563 4.39 29.53 19.63
N MET A 564 5.56 28.97 19.36
CA MET A 564 6.51 28.50 20.38
C MET A 564 7.41 29.62 20.95
N LEU A 565 7.33 30.84 20.43
CA LEU A 565 8.22 31.95 20.77
C LEU A 565 8.23 32.24 22.29
N LYS A 566 7.06 32.17 22.95
CA LYS A 566 6.92 32.39 24.40
C LYS A 566 7.73 31.38 25.22
N SER A 567 7.69 30.10 24.81
CA SER A 567 8.38 29.01 25.49
C SER A 567 9.89 29.01 25.19
N ALA A 568 10.29 29.40 23.97
CA ALA A 568 11.69 29.61 23.62
C ALA A 568 12.31 30.80 24.39
N MET A 569 11.59 31.92 24.50
CA MET A 569 12.00 33.06 25.33
C MET A 569 12.11 32.66 26.81
N ALA A 570 11.17 31.89 27.35
CA ALA A 570 11.25 31.41 28.74
C ALA A 570 12.51 30.56 29.00
N PHE A 571 12.89 29.71 28.03
CA PHE A 571 14.12 28.91 28.07
C PHE A 571 15.38 29.80 28.05
N GLU A 572 15.45 30.78 27.15
CA GLU A 572 16.58 31.74 27.11
C GLU A 572 16.66 32.62 28.35
N HIS A 573 15.53 33.07 28.90
CA HIS A 573 15.51 33.87 30.13
C HIS A 573 16.08 33.10 31.32
N LEU A 574 15.84 31.78 31.43
CA LEU A 574 16.43 30.96 32.48
C LEU A 574 17.96 30.85 32.33
N ILE A 575 18.47 30.76 31.11
CA ILE A 575 19.92 30.71 30.82
C ILE A 575 20.59 32.05 31.14
N LYS A 576 19.94 33.17 30.80
CA LYS A 576 20.47 34.54 30.96
C LYS A 576 20.32 35.09 32.39
N PHE A 577 19.33 34.65 33.16
CA PHE A 577 18.94 35.26 34.45
C PHE A 577 18.65 34.23 35.57
N SER A 578 19.56 33.29 35.83
CA SER A 578 19.34 32.16 36.75
C SER A 578 19.18 32.53 38.24
N HIS A 579 19.60 33.72 38.68
CA HIS A 579 19.50 34.17 40.08
C HIS A 579 18.60 35.41 40.27
N LEU A 580 17.28 35.21 40.17
CA LEU A 580 16.28 36.13 40.74
C LEU A 580 15.37 35.35 41.70
N LYS A 581 15.62 35.48 43.01
CA LYS A 581 14.61 35.15 44.02
C LYS A 581 13.68 36.34 44.16
N GLU A 582 12.38 36.13 43.92
CA GLU A 582 11.36 37.12 44.25
C GLU A 582 11.34 37.38 45.77
N LYS A 583 11.48 38.64 46.18
CA LYS A 583 10.87 39.20 47.38
C LYS A 583 11.01 40.72 47.41
N GLY A 584 9.87 41.42 47.43
CA GLY A 584 9.73 42.71 48.13
C GLY A 584 10.24 43.99 47.46
N ASP A 585 9.33 44.60 46.69
CA ASP A 585 9.08 46.05 46.65
C ASP A 585 9.97 47.02 45.83
N GLY A 586 9.30 47.97 45.18
CA GLY A 586 9.77 49.35 44.99
C GLY A 586 10.93 49.69 44.03
N LYS A 587 10.61 49.86 42.73
CA LYS A 587 11.30 50.71 41.71
C LYS A 587 12.62 50.19 41.10
N LEU A 588 12.70 50.30 39.76
CA LEU A 588 13.94 50.15 38.98
C LEU A 588 14.93 51.30 39.27
N PRO A 589 16.22 51.10 38.96
CA PRO A 589 16.71 51.65 37.69
C PRO A 589 17.44 50.63 36.80
N ALA A 590 17.26 50.76 35.49
CA ALA A 590 17.96 49.95 34.50
C ALA A 590 19.38 50.49 34.23
N SER A 591 20.41 49.85 34.80
CA SER A 591 21.78 49.90 34.25
C SER A 591 22.64 48.76 34.78
N LYS A 592 23.36 48.07 33.88
CA LYS A 592 24.32 46.98 34.17
C LYS A 592 23.77 45.79 34.97
N CYS A 593 22.85 45.04 34.36
CA CYS A 593 22.64 43.63 34.72
C CYS A 593 23.92 42.85 34.42
N GLN A 594 24.66 42.47 35.46
CA GLN A 594 25.83 41.61 35.34
C GLN A 594 25.36 40.16 35.20
N GLU A 595 25.77 39.47 34.12
CA GLU A 595 25.44 38.06 33.88
C GLU A 595 26.03 37.18 34.99
N ARG A 596 25.18 36.81 35.97
CA ARG A 596 25.57 35.90 37.07
C ARG A 596 25.02 34.51 36.79
N CYS A 597 25.73 33.78 35.94
CA CYS A 597 25.45 32.37 35.67
C CYS A 597 26.04 31.48 36.77
N ILE A 598 25.40 30.34 37.04
CA ILE A 598 25.84 29.34 38.02
C ILE A 598 27.19 28.74 37.57
N THR A 599 28.04 28.41 38.55
CA THR A 599 29.37 27.80 38.34
C THR A 599 29.42 26.36 38.84
N TRP A 600 30.37 25.55 38.34
CA TRP A 600 30.52 24.15 38.77
C TRP A 600 30.86 23.99 40.26
N SER A 601 31.35 25.05 40.92
CA SER A 601 31.64 25.08 42.37
C SER A 601 30.38 24.98 43.26
N GLN A 602 29.19 25.36 42.76
CA GLN A 602 27.93 25.38 43.52
C GLN A 602 27.17 24.04 43.43
N ALA A 603 27.80 22.95 43.86
CA ALA A 603 27.33 21.57 43.60
C ALA A 603 25.86 21.27 43.94
N GLU A 604 25.26 21.94 44.94
CA GLU A 604 23.85 21.78 45.32
C GLU A 604 22.86 22.52 44.41
N GLU A 605 23.26 23.65 43.80
CA GLU A 605 22.38 24.47 42.96
C GLU A 605 22.35 23.98 41.49
N VAL A 606 23.43 23.34 41.03
CA VAL A 606 23.56 22.73 39.69
C VAL A 606 22.38 21.78 39.35
N PRO A 607 22.01 20.77 40.15
CA PRO A 607 20.90 19.85 39.82
C PRO A 607 19.52 20.54 39.82
N ILE A 608 19.33 21.56 40.66
CA ILE A 608 18.07 22.33 40.72
C ILE A 608 17.92 23.21 39.46
N PHE A 609 19.02 23.80 38.98
CA PHE A 609 19.04 24.51 37.71
C PHE A 609 18.82 23.58 36.51
N ILE A 610 19.51 22.42 36.50
CA ILE A 610 19.35 21.41 35.45
C ILE A 610 17.90 20.92 35.35
N SER A 611 17.24 20.59 36.47
CA SER A 611 15.86 20.11 36.44
C SER A 611 14.87 21.17 35.92
N LYS A 612 15.04 22.45 36.27
CA LYS A 612 14.26 23.57 35.70
C LYS A 612 14.51 23.73 34.20
N LEU A 613 15.77 23.65 33.76
CA LEU A 613 16.15 23.78 32.36
C LEU A 613 15.63 22.60 31.52
N GLN A 614 15.69 21.38 32.06
CA GLN A 614 15.08 20.19 31.46
C GLN A 614 13.55 20.32 31.36
N ALA A 615 12.87 20.83 32.40
CA ALA A 615 11.43 21.03 32.35
C ALA A 615 11.02 22.02 31.23
N LEU A 616 11.74 23.14 31.08
CA LEU A 616 11.50 24.07 29.97
C LEU A 616 11.82 23.45 28.59
N ALA A 617 12.90 22.68 28.48
CA ALA A 617 13.25 21.96 27.25
C ALA A 617 12.16 20.94 26.87
N SER A 618 11.67 20.14 27.83
CA SER A 618 10.60 19.16 27.64
C SER A 618 9.29 19.83 27.23
N ASN A 619 8.89 20.92 27.90
CA ASN A 619 7.69 21.68 27.53
C ASN A 619 7.78 22.19 26.09
N LEU A 620 8.91 22.78 25.71
CA LEU A 620 9.16 23.26 24.33
C LEU A 620 9.18 22.11 23.31
N MET A 621 9.72 20.94 23.69
CA MET A 621 9.73 19.73 22.85
C MET A 621 8.32 19.16 22.66
N GLU A 622 7.49 19.14 23.71
CA GLU A 622 6.11 18.68 23.68
C GLU A 622 5.21 19.63 22.88
N GLU A 623 5.34 20.94 23.05
CA GLU A 623 4.69 21.94 22.20
C GLU A 623 5.08 21.76 20.74
N ASN A 624 6.37 21.63 20.42
CA ASN A 624 6.84 21.37 19.06
C ASN A 624 6.28 20.06 18.50
N ARG A 625 6.26 18.99 19.30
CA ARG A 625 5.73 17.68 18.87
C ARG A 625 4.22 17.73 18.66
N ARG A 626 3.46 18.44 19.51
CA ARG A 626 2.02 18.64 19.38
C ARG A 626 1.69 19.50 18.15
N LEU A 627 2.37 20.64 17.97
CA LEU A 627 2.17 21.53 16.83
C LEU A 627 2.56 20.85 15.50
N ARG A 628 3.69 20.12 15.46
CA ARG A 628 4.06 19.29 14.31
C ARG A 628 3.06 18.18 14.04
N LYS A 629 2.62 17.43 15.06
CA LYS A 629 1.59 16.40 14.89
C LYS A 629 0.34 16.99 14.26
N ILE A 630 -0.16 18.11 14.77
CA ILE A 630 -1.41 18.71 14.26
C ILE A 630 -1.20 19.37 12.89
N HIS A 631 -0.01 19.92 12.60
CA HIS A 631 0.35 20.36 11.26
C HIS A 631 0.32 19.19 10.27
N TYR A 632 0.97 18.07 10.61
CA TYR A 632 0.92 16.85 9.80
C TYR A 632 -0.43 16.15 9.82
N GLU A 633 -1.30 16.39 10.81
CA GLU A 633 -2.65 15.84 10.86
C GLU A 633 -3.60 16.66 9.98
N LEU A 634 -3.54 17.99 10.02
CA LEU A 634 -4.23 18.87 9.07
C LEU A 634 -3.71 18.64 7.65
N ILE A 635 -2.39 18.48 7.49
CA ILE A 635 -1.82 18.12 6.20
C ILE A 635 -2.23 16.71 5.76
N SER A 636 -2.19 15.68 6.60
CA SER A 636 -2.53 14.31 6.15
C SER A 636 -4.03 14.09 5.99
N LYS A 637 -4.89 14.76 6.76
CA LYS A 637 -6.35 14.66 6.64
C LYS A 637 -6.94 15.55 5.54
N VAL A 638 -6.22 16.59 5.07
CA VAL A 638 -6.75 17.54 4.07
C VAL A 638 -5.83 17.75 2.86
N ILE A 639 -4.52 17.67 3.04
CA ILE A 639 -3.50 17.98 2.01
C ILE A 639 -2.83 16.72 1.41
N PHE A 640 -2.79 15.57 2.09
CA PHE A 640 -2.47 14.28 1.46
C PHE A 640 -3.62 13.80 0.56
N PRO A 641 -4.90 13.97 0.95
CA PRO A 641 -6.00 14.02 0.01
C PRO A 641 -6.05 15.32 -0.81
N ILE A 642 -4.92 15.99 -1.13
CA ILE A 642 -4.89 16.92 -2.28
C ILE A 642 -5.35 16.18 -3.54
N VAL A 643 -4.96 14.91 -3.72
CA VAL A 643 -5.51 14.07 -4.79
C VAL A 643 -7.04 13.97 -4.66
N SER A 644 -7.56 13.59 -3.48
CA SER A 644 -9.02 13.42 -3.32
C SER A 644 -9.80 14.74 -3.42
N LEU A 645 -9.31 15.88 -2.93
CA LEU A 645 -9.95 17.19 -3.14
C LEU A 645 -9.79 17.68 -4.57
N MET A 646 -8.70 17.33 -5.27
CA MET A 646 -8.56 17.48 -6.72
C MET A 646 -9.46 16.53 -7.53
N ASP A 647 -10.04 15.52 -6.90
CA ASP A 647 -11.09 14.65 -7.46
C ASP A 647 -12.52 15.06 -7.02
N VAL A 648 -12.68 15.77 -5.89
CA VAL A 648 -13.99 16.23 -5.35
C VAL A 648 -14.51 17.43 -6.14
N ASP A 649 -15.29 17.11 -7.16
CA ASP A 649 -15.99 18.04 -8.07
C ASP A 649 -16.65 19.23 -7.33
N LEU A 650 -16.17 20.43 -7.64
CA LEU A 650 -16.58 21.71 -7.09
C LEU A 650 -18.04 22.09 -7.42
N LEU A 651 -18.65 21.47 -8.44
CA LEU A 651 -20.08 21.62 -8.76
C LEU A 651 -20.94 20.66 -7.94
N ARG A 652 -20.64 19.36 -8.02
CA ARG A 652 -21.51 18.30 -7.49
C ARG A 652 -21.33 18.06 -5.99
N GLN A 653 -20.17 18.38 -5.41
CA GLN A 653 -19.79 17.99 -4.04
C GLN A 653 -19.41 19.17 -3.14
N GLN A 654 -20.07 20.34 -3.31
CA GLN A 654 -19.85 21.55 -2.51
C GLN A 654 -19.95 21.33 -0.99
N ASN A 655 -20.78 20.40 -0.53
CA ASN A 655 -20.93 20.09 0.90
C ASN A 655 -19.63 19.53 1.50
N LYS A 656 -18.91 18.64 0.78
CA LYS A 656 -17.63 18.10 1.25
C LYS A 656 -16.58 19.20 1.41
N TRP A 657 -16.50 20.12 0.45
CA TRP A 657 -15.62 21.29 0.56
C TRP A 657 -15.93 22.13 1.81
N ARG A 658 -17.21 22.35 2.12
CA ARG A 658 -17.63 23.07 3.35
C ARG A 658 -17.31 22.29 4.62
N GLU A 659 -17.57 20.99 4.65
CA GLU A 659 -17.26 20.11 5.79
C GLU A 659 -15.75 20.08 6.08
N THR A 660 -14.91 19.94 5.05
CA THR A 660 -13.45 19.93 5.23
C THR A 660 -12.90 21.29 5.67
N LEU A 661 -13.41 22.41 5.15
CA LEU A 661 -13.06 23.73 5.66
C LEU A 661 -13.53 23.93 7.11
N MET A 662 -14.69 23.39 7.48
CA MET A 662 -15.20 23.51 8.84
C MET A 662 -14.36 22.69 9.83
N THR A 663 -13.96 21.45 9.49
CA THR A 663 -13.08 20.65 10.36
C THR A 663 -11.70 21.29 10.55
N MET A 664 -11.13 21.90 9.50
CA MET A 664 -9.90 22.71 9.62
C MET A 664 -10.08 23.88 10.60
N ARG A 665 -11.16 24.66 10.45
CA ARG A 665 -11.45 25.82 11.32
C ARG A 665 -11.69 25.41 12.77
N CYS A 666 -12.48 24.37 13.02
CA CYS A 666 -12.71 23.83 14.36
C CYS A 666 -11.38 23.40 15.01
N CYS A 667 -10.57 22.60 14.32
CA CYS A 667 -9.29 22.14 14.84
C CYS A 667 -8.34 23.31 15.18
N LEU A 668 -8.25 24.33 14.32
CA LEU A 668 -7.42 25.51 14.59
C LEU A 668 -7.96 26.37 15.75
N SER A 669 -9.28 26.49 15.88
CA SER A 669 -9.94 27.18 17.00
C SER A 669 -9.71 26.46 18.34
N GLU A 670 -9.77 25.13 18.33
CA GLU A 670 -9.44 24.29 19.49
C GLU A 670 -7.98 24.46 19.92
N ILE A 671 -7.03 24.61 18.99
CA ILE A 671 -5.62 24.84 19.31
C ILE A 671 -5.40 26.25 19.87
N ALA A 672 -6.02 27.27 19.27
CA ALA A 672 -5.94 28.64 19.78
C ALA A 672 -6.46 28.71 21.23
N SER A 673 -7.62 28.09 21.49
CA SER A 673 -8.26 28.08 22.80
C SER A 673 -7.52 27.21 23.83
N SER A 674 -7.11 25.99 23.46
CA SER A 674 -6.46 25.04 24.40
C SER A 674 -4.97 25.28 24.61
N GLY A 675 -4.31 26.03 23.72
CA GLY A 675 -2.90 26.40 23.85
C GLY A 675 -2.67 27.83 24.35
N GLY A 676 -3.70 28.68 24.42
CA GLY A 676 -3.58 30.06 24.88
C GLY A 676 -2.68 30.93 23.97
N TYR A 677 -2.64 30.62 22.67
CA TYR A 677 -1.79 31.31 21.70
C TYR A 677 -2.44 32.62 21.23
N PRO A 678 -1.70 33.75 21.15
CA PRO A 678 -2.21 34.99 20.57
C PRO A 678 -2.62 34.82 19.10
N ALA A 679 -3.70 35.49 18.67
CA ALA A 679 -4.17 35.46 17.29
C ALA A 679 -3.08 35.90 16.29
N ASP A 680 -2.27 36.90 16.66
CA ASP A 680 -1.16 37.41 15.84
C ASP A 680 -0.11 36.34 15.53
N HIS A 681 0.12 35.40 16.46
CA HIS A 681 1.08 34.33 16.30
C HIS A 681 0.55 33.17 15.43
N MET A 682 -0.78 33.09 15.25
CA MET A 682 -1.44 32.12 14.35
C MET A 682 -1.47 32.58 12.88
N GLY A 683 -1.39 33.89 12.62
CA GLY A 683 -1.44 34.48 11.29
C GLY A 683 -0.54 33.82 10.23
N PRO A 684 0.76 33.57 10.50
CA PRO A 684 1.66 32.90 9.56
C PRO A 684 1.23 31.46 9.22
N TRP A 685 0.60 30.75 10.15
CA TRP A 685 0.11 29.38 9.92
C TRP A 685 -1.18 29.37 9.11
N TRP A 686 -2.14 30.24 9.43
CA TRP A 686 -3.36 30.43 8.62
C TRP A 686 -3.00 30.79 7.17
N ALA A 687 -2.12 31.78 6.99
CA ALA A 687 -1.70 32.23 5.66
C ALA A 687 -0.89 31.17 4.89
N HIS A 688 -0.27 30.19 5.57
CA HIS A 688 0.29 29.01 4.90
C HIS A 688 -0.80 28.06 4.41
N LEU A 689 -1.78 27.74 5.27
CA LEU A 689 -2.87 26.81 4.93
C LEU A 689 -3.75 27.36 3.80
N ASP A 690 -4.06 28.66 3.80
CA ASP A 690 -4.81 29.32 2.74
C ASP A 690 -4.09 29.26 1.38
N ARG A 691 -2.76 29.31 1.36
CA ARG A 691 -1.97 29.10 0.13
C ARG A 691 -1.98 27.65 -0.37
N GLN A 692 -2.19 26.66 0.50
CA GLN A 692 -2.38 25.27 0.04
C GLN A 692 -3.81 25.05 -0.48
N LEU A 693 -4.82 25.62 0.20
CA LEU A 693 -6.21 25.62 -0.26
C LEU A 693 -6.35 26.33 -1.61
N TYR A 694 -5.62 27.42 -1.83
CA TYR A 694 -5.58 28.14 -3.11
C TYR A 694 -5.18 27.21 -4.27
N LYS A 695 -4.10 26.44 -4.12
CA LYS A 695 -3.63 25.50 -5.15
C LYS A 695 -4.64 24.39 -5.43
N ALA A 696 -5.23 23.81 -4.39
CA ALA A 696 -6.25 22.77 -4.55
C ALA A 696 -7.50 23.31 -5.26
N LEU A 697 -7.93 24.52 -4.92
CA LEU A 697 -9.06 25.20 -5.55
C LEU A 697 -8.75 25.59 -7.01
N GLU A 698 -7.55 26.10 -7.30
CA GLU A 698 -7.12 26.51 -8.65
C GLU A 698 -7.14 25.33 -9.62
N ILE A 699 -6.61 24.16 -9.24
CA ILE A 699 -6.58 22.99 -10.14
C ILE A 699 -7.99 22.41 -10.36
N GLN A 700 -8.85 22.41 -9.34
CA GLN A 700 -10.25 22.02 -9.53
C GLN A 700 -11.07 23.03 -10.34
N TYR A 701 -10.74 24.31 -10.22
CA TYR A 701 -11.35 25.35 -11.03
C TYR A 701 -10.95 25.20 -12.50
N LEU A 702 -9.68 24.95 -12.79
CA LEU A 702 -9.17 24.59 -14.12
C LEU A 702 -9.94 23.40 -14.72
N PHE A 703 -9.98 22.28 -14.00
CA PHE A 703 -10.61 21.04 -14.47
C PHE A 703 -12.14 21.20 -14.64
N GLY A 704 -12.79 21.91 -13.72
CA GLY A 704 -14.21 22.21 -13.77
C GLY A 704 -14.59 23.21 -14.87
N LEU A 705 -13.69 24.13 -15.27
CA LEU A 705 -13.90 24.97 -16.47
C LEU A 705 -13.85 24.12 -17.75
N GLU A 706 -12.89 23.20 -17.87
CA GLU A 706 -12.77 22.36 -19.06
C GLU A 706 -13.93 21.37 -19.22
N THR A 707 -14.34 20.74 -18.10
CA THR A 707 -15.36 19.68 -18.05
C THR A 707 -16.77 20.18 -17.69
N LEU A 708 -16.97 21.50 -17.64
CA LEU A 708 -18.22 22.14 -17.17
C LEU A 708 -19.47 21.53 -17.80
N ASN A 709 -19.49 21.39 -19.12
CA ASN A 709 -20.64 20.90 -19.90
C ASN A 709 -21.11 19.48 -19.51
N GLU A 710 -20.17 18.62 -19.10
CA GLU A 710 -20.45 17.22 -18.74
C GLU A 710 -20.92 17.09 -17.28
N ARG A 711 -20.51 18.02 -16.42
CA ARG A 711 -20.68 17.94 -14.96
C ARG A 711 -21.85 18.75 -14.43
N MET A 712 -22.34 19.72 -15.20
CA MET A 712 -23.51 20.53 -14.87
C MET A 712 -24.76 19.66 -14.56
N PRO A 713 -25.70 20.16 -13.74
CA PRO A 713 -26.95 19.46 -13.45
C PRO A 713 -27.77 19.17 -14.71
N GLU A 714 -28.41 18.00 -14.76
CA GLU A 714 -29.30 17.58 -15.87
C GLU A 714 -30.44 18.59 -16.05
N MET A 715 -30.53 19.18 -17.24
CA MET A 715 -31.62 20.07 -17.64
C MET A 715 -32.57 19.30 -18.55
N ARG A 716 -33.76 19.00 -18.03
CA ARG A 716 -34.83 18.34 -18.77
C ARG A 716 -35.57 19.34 -19.65
N ILE A 717 -35.74 18.97 -20.90
CA ILE A 717 -36.38 19.75 -21.95
C ILE A 717 -37.42 18.83 -22.61
N GLU A 718 -38.60 19.35 -22.88
CA GLU A 718 -39.61 18.66 -23.68
C GLU A 718 -39.57 19.27 -25.08
N LEU A 719 -39.44 18.43 -26.11
CA LEU A 719 -39.70 18.86 -27.48
C LEU A 719 -41.21 18.68 -27.70
N VAL A 720 -41.90 19.70 -28.20
CA VAL A 720 -43.34 19.68 -28.42
C VAL A 720 -43.67 20.27 -29.79
N TYR A 721 -44.74 19.80 -30.41
CA TYR A 721 -45.31 20.39 -31.60
C TYR A 721 -46.58 21.17 -31.23
N GLN A 722 -46.58 22.49 -31.43
CA GLN A 722 -47.72 23.37 -31.13
C GLN A 722 -47.81 24.47 -32.21
N GLN A 723 -49.03 24.87 -32.59
CA GLN A 723 -49.28 25.96 -33.54
C GLN A 723 -48.48 25.83 -34.85
N SER A 724 -48.43 24.63 -35.42
CA SER A 724 -47.69 24.35 -36.66
C SER A 724 -46.16 24.60 -36.59
N GLN A 725 -45.59 24.60 -35.37
CA GLN A 725 -44.15 24.76 -35.15
C GLN A 725 -43.61 23.76 -34.10
N LEU A 726 -42.38 23.30 -34.32
CA LEU A 726 -41.60 22.58 -33.31
C LEU A 726 -41.00 23.60 -32.33
N SER A 727 -41.22 23.39 -31.04
CA SER A 727 -40.68 24.23 -29.98
C SER A 727 -40.08 23.40 -28.85
N PHE A 728 -39.15 24.02 -28.11
CA PHE A 728 -38.69 23.49 -26.84
C PHE A 728 -39.52 24.08 -25.71
N GLN A 729 -39.83 23.24 -24.71
CA GLN A 729 -40.47 23.62 -23.47
C GLN A 729 -39.55 23.17 -22.31
N PRO A 730 -38.96 24.09 -21.52
CA PRO A 730 -38.99 25.56 -21.64
C PRO A 730 -38.36 26.09 -22.94
N PRO A 731 -38.65 27.34 -23.36
CA PRO A 731 -38.12 27.91 -24.59
C PRO A 731 -36.58 28.01 -24.58
N PHE A 732 -36.00 28.03 -25.78
CA PHE A 732 -34.55 28.00 -26.01
C PHE A 732 -33.79 29.12 -25.28
N GLU A 733 -34.39 30.29 -25.18
CA GLU A 733 -33.86 31.47 -24.46
C GLU A 733 -33.82 31.24 -22.95
N GLU A 734 -34.83 30.54 -22.38
CA GLU A 734 -34.85 30.19 -20.96
C GLU A 734 -33.84 29.08 -20.65
N ILE A 735 -33.67 28.11 -21.56
CA ILE A 735 -32.62 27.08 -21.47
C ILE A 735 -31.24 27.75 -21.47
N LYS A 736 -30.97 28.66 -22.42
CA LYS A 736 -29.74 29.47 -22.44
C LYS A 736 -29.55 30.26 -21.13
N SER A 737 -30.60 30.90 -20.63
CA SER A 737 -30.56 31.69 -19.39
C SER A 737 -30.25 30.84 -18.15
N LYS A 738 -30.84 29.63 -18.04
CA LYS A 738 -30.59 28.67 -16.95
C LYS A 738 -29.14 28.16 -17.00
N TYR A 739 -28.67 27.69 -18.16
CA TYR A 739 -27.29 27.25 -18.34
C TYR A 739 -26.28 28.35 -17.98
N TYR A 740 -26.43 29.57 -18.52
CA TYR A 740 -25.52 30.67 -18.21
C TYR A 740 -25.65 31.19 -16.77
N ARG A 741 -26.74 30.87 -16.04
CA ARG A 741 -26.86 31.13 -14.60
C ARG A 741 -26.01 30.16 -13.79
N GLU A 742 -26.08 28.86 -14.08
CA GLU A 742 -25.27 27.86 -13.38
C GLU A 742 -23.77 28.01 -13.70
N MET A 743 -23.41 28.34 -14.95
CA MET A 743 -22.02 28.66 -15.30
C MET A 743 -21.49 29.90 -14.53
N ARG A 744 -22.30 30.96 -14.38
CA ARG A 744 -21.90 32.13 -13.57
C ARG A 744 -21.75 31.78 -12.09
N LYS A 745 -22.61 30.93 -11.53
CA LYS A 745 -22.43 30.44 -10.15
C LYS A 745 -21.10 29.73 -9.99
N PHE A 746 -20.71 28.87 -10.93
CA PHE A 746 -19.42 28.18 -10.93
C PHE A 746 -18.24 29.14 -11.02
N ILE A 747 -18.25 30.03 -12.01
CA ILE A 747 -17.18 31.03 -12.21
C ILE A 747 -16.97 31.89 -10.96
N ALA A 748 -18.06 32.20 -10.23
CA ALA A 748 -18.03 33.02 -9.02
C ALA A 748 -17.61 32.27 -7.74
N ILE A 749 -17.36 30.95 -7.75
CA ILE A 749 -16.99 30.19 -6.54
C ILE A 749 -15.74 30.76 -5.86
N PRO A 750 -14.62 31.08 -6.56
CA PRO A 750 -13.43 31.62 -5.91
C PRO A 750 -13.62 32.99 -5.23
N CYS A 751 -14.56 33.83 -5.67
CA CYS A 751 -14.90 35.09 -4.98
C CYS A 751 -15.61 34.88 -3.63
N HIS A 752 -16.39 33.81 -3.53
CA HIS A 752 -17.19 33.47 -2.35
C HIS A 752 -16.50 32.45 -1.45
N PHE A 753 -15.39 31.86 -1.90
CA PHE A 753 -14.55 30.99 -1.10
C PHE A 753 -13.96 31.79 0.08
N ARG A 754 -14.25 31.33 1.29
CA ARG A 754 -13.71 31.90 2.53
C ARG A 754 -12.68 30.93 3.07
N GLY A 755 -11.48 31.43 3.35
CA GLY A 755 -10.34 30.63 3.77
C GLY A 755 -10.42 30.18 5.22
N VAL A 756 -9.28 29.74 5.73
CA VAL A 756 -9.00 29.52 7.14
C VAL A 756 -8.86 30.86 7.88
N SER A 757 -8.21 31.86 7.27
CA SER A 757 -8.00 33.18 7.88
C SER A 757 -9.28 33.95 8.24
N ASP A 758 -10.38 33.73 7.50
CA ASP A 758 -11.66 34.45 7.68
C ASP A 758 -12.45 34.01 8.93
N PHE A 759 -11.91 33.12 9.76
CA PHE A 759 -12.54 32.66 11.02
C PHE A 759 -12.15 33.51 12.24
N GLY A 760 -11.17 34.43 12.09
CA GLY A 760 -10.76 35.39 13.10
C GLY A 760 -11.49 36.74 12.98
N ASP A 761 -11.50 37.51 14.06
CA ASP A 761 -12.34 38.69 14.26
C ASP A 761 -12.28 39.75 13.13
N SER A 762 -13.43 40.35 12.81
CA SER A 762 -13.73 41.11 11.57
C SER A 762 -12.89 42.39 11.34
N LYS A 763 -11.94 42.70 12.23
CA LYS A 763 -11.10 43.90 12.21
C LYS A 763 -9.81 43.73 11.39
N SER A 764 -9.35 42.50 11.15
CA SER A 764 -8.15 42.24 10.32
C SER A 764 -8.50 41.73 8.92
N ARG A 765 -9.25 42.54 8.16
CA ARG A 765 -9.44 42.33 6.71
C ARG A 765 -8.18 42.72 5.92
N THR A 766 -7.05 42.12 6.27
CA THR A 766 -5.83 42.17 5.44
C THR A 766 -6.05 41.45 4.11
N GLU A 767 -5.25 41.84 3.13
CA GLU A 767 -5.34 41.49 1.69
C GLU A 767 -5.47 39.98 1.37
N ASN A 768 -5.11 39.11 2.32
CA ASN A 768 -5.19 37.65 2.19
C ASN A 768 -6.59 37.11 1.82
N SER A 769 -7.69 37.78 2.20
CA SER A 769 -9.05 37.34 1.81
C SER A 769 -9.29 37.41 0.29
N LEU A 770 -8.51 38.22 -0.43
CA LEU A 770 -8.55 38.35 -1.89
C LEU A 770 -7.72 37.29 -2.63
N ILE A 771 -6.99 36.42 -1.92
CA ILE A 771 -6.11 35.43 -2.56
C ILE A 771 -6.89 34.53 -3.51
N PHE A 772 -8.05 34.02 -3.10
CA PHE A 772 -8.88 33.12 -3.91
C PHE A 772 -9.52 33.81 -5.11
N SER A 773 -9.89 35.10 -5.02
CA SER A 773 -10.42 35.84 -6.17
C SER A 773 -9.42 35.97 -7.32
N LYS A 774 -8.11 35.95 -7.03
CA LYS A 774 -7.05 36.05 -8.05
C LYS A 774 -7.07 34.88 -9.06
N ILE A 775 -7.62 33.72 -8.68
CA ILE A 775 -7.79 32.55 -9.58
C ILE A 775 -8.58 32.94 -10.85
N ILE A 776 -9.59 33.80 -10.73
CA ILE A 776 -10.45 34.23 -11.84
C ILE A 776 -9.68 35.07 -12.86
N GLU A 777 -8.80 35.95 -12.38
CA GLU A 777 -7.96 36.78 -13.24
C GLU A 777 -6.90 35.93 -13.96
N ASN A 778 -6.22 35.06 -13.20
CA ASN A 778 -5.21 34.13 -13.73
C ASN A 778 -5.79 33.23 -14.83
N GLN A 779 -6.99 32.69 -14.62
CA GLN A 779 -7.61 31.70 -15.51
C GLN A 779 -8.65 32.28 -16.47
N SER A 780 -8.58 33.60 -16.73
CA SER A 780 -9.48 34.30 -17.65
C SER A 780 -9.55 33.72 -19.06
N ALA A 781 -8.45 33.13 -19.56
CA ALA A 781 -8.41 32.42 -20.84
C ALA A 781 -9.34 31.20 -20.91
N GLY A 782 -9.57 30.52 -19.78
CA GLY A 782 -10.47 29.36 -19.71
C GLY A 782 -11.93 29.72 -20.02
N PHE A 783 -12.37 30.93 -19.66
CA PHE A 783 -13.76 31.36 -19.91
C PHE A 783 -14.11 31.37 -21.40
N TYR A 784 -13.19 31.83 -22.27
CA TYR A 784 -13.42 31.82 -23.71
C TYR A 784 -13.75 30.41 -24.23
N VAL A 785 -13.00 29.41 -23.78
CA VAL A 785 -13.22 28.00 -24.13
C VAL A 785 -14.57 27.50 -23.59
N CYS A 786 -14.95 27.86 -22.36
CA CYS A 786 -16.27 27.52 -21.80
C CYS A 786 -17.42 28.11 -22.64
N TYR A 787 -17.36 29.40 -22.97
CA TYR A 787 -18.38 30.06 -23.82
C TYR A 787 -18.43 29.47 -25.23
N GLN A 788 -17.29 29.11 -25.82
CA GLN A 788 -17.23 28.47 -27.14
C GLN A 788 -17.84 27.05 -27.10
N LYS A 789 -17.49 26.24 -26.09
CA LYS A 789 -18.11 24.92 -25.87
C LYS A 789 -19.61 25.03 -25.59
N ALA A 790 -20.07 26.10 -24.92
CA ALA A 790 -21.49 26.36 -24.66
C ALA A 790 -22.27 26.66 -25.95
N GLU A 791 -21.78 27.56 -26.82
CA GLU A 791 -22.45 27.84 -28.09
C GLU A 791 -22.42 26.63 -29.05
N PHE A 792 -21.39 25.79 -29.01
CA PHE A 792 -21.39 24.49 -29.70
C PHE A 792 -22.47 23.54 -29.15
N LEU A 793 -22.63 23.46 -27.82
CA LEU A 793 -23.68 22.68 -27.17
C LEU A 793 -25.09 23.17 -27.56
N PHE A 794 -25.33 24.50 -27.57
CA PHE A 794 -26.59 25.08 -28.03
C PHE A 794 -26.84 24.86 -29.53
N SER A 795 -25.79 24.80 -30.35
CA SER A 795 -25.90 24.46 -31.77
C SER A 795 -26.29 22.99 -31.95
N ARG A 796 -25.73 22.07 -31.16
CA ARG A 796 -26.16 20.65 -31.13
C ARG A 796 -27.61 20.50 -30.65
N LEU A 797 -28.01 21.22 -29.61
CA LEU A 797 -29.40 21.24 -29.12
C LEU A 797 -30.36 21.73 -30.21
N ARG A 798 -30.05 22.82 -30.93
CA ARG A 798 -30.89 23.27 -32.04
C ARG A 798 -30.93 22.26 -33.18
N ALA A 799 -29.80 21.62 -33.51
CA ALA A 799 -29.73 20.62 -34.57
C ALA A 799 -30.59 19.38 -34.30
N SER A 800 -30.87 19.01 -33.05
CA SER A 800 -31.75 17.86 -32.76
C SER A 800 -33.21 18.10 -33.14
N MET A 801 -33.65 19.36 -33.31
CA MET A 801 -34.98 19.67 -33.84
C MET A 801 -35.12 19.26 -35.32
N ASN A 802 -34.03 19.37 -36.10
CA ASN A 802 -34.05 19.12 -37.54
C ASN A 802 -34.45 17.66 -37.85
N GLN A 803 -34.11 16.70 -36.98
CA GLN A 803 -34.50 15.30 -37.11
C GLN A 803 -36.04 15.12 -37.15
N PHE A 804 -36.80 16.03 -36.55
CA PHE A 804 -38.26 15.97 -36.46
C PHE A 804 -38.99 16.89 -37.45
N GLN A 805 -38.29 17.84 -38.10
CA GLN A 805 -38.92 18.79 -39.04
C GLN A 805 -39.62 18.09 -40.21
N ASP A 806 -38.95 17.12 -40.85
CA ASP A 806 -39.49 16.36 -41.99
C ASP A 806 -40.76 15.58 -41.65
N TRP A 807 -40.90 15.12 -40.41
CA TRP A 807 -42.06 14.34 -39.94
C TRP A 807 -43.28 15.20 -39.68
N VAL A 808 -43.05 16.46 -39.36
CA VAL A 808 -44.03 17.41 -38.88
C VAL A 808 -44.58 18.30 -40.00
N ALA A 809 -43.90 18.34 -41.16
CA ALA A 809 -44.30 19.09 -42.35
C ALA A 809 -45.77 18.85 -42.79
N LEU A 810 -46.34 17.67 -42.54
CA LEU A 810 -47.73 17.34 -42.82
C LEU A 810 -48.74 18.23 -42.06
N GLY A 811 -48.38 18.76 -40.90
CA GLY A 811 -49.26 19.61 -40.09
C GLY A 811 -49.27 21.09 -40.51
N ASN A 812 -48.65 21.44 -41.63
CA ASN A 812 -48.61 22.80 -42.20
C ASN A 812 -49.47 22.94 -43.47
N VAL A 813 -50.14 21.86 -43.89
CA VAL A 813 -50.91 21.77 -45.14
C VAL A 813 -52.31 21.26 -44.82
N ASP A 814 -53.32 21.73 -45.54
CA ASP A 814 -54.65 21.13 -45.45
C ASP A 814 -54.62 19.72 -46.07
N LEU A 815 -54.91 18.72 -45.25
CA LEU A 815 -54.80 17.31 -45.62
C LEU A 815 -55.94 16.86 -46.54
N GLU A 816 -57.12 17.50 -46.47
CA GLU A 816 -58.24 17.11 -47.35
C GLU A 816 -58.01 17.63 -48.77
N ASP A 817 -57.68 18.91 -48.93
CA ASP A 817 -57.35 19.52 -50.22
C ASP A 817 -56.15 18.84 -50.89
N LEU A 818 -55.09 18.53 -50.14
CA LEU A 818 -53.90 17.86 -50.66
C LEU A 818 -54.23 16.48 -51.25
N VAL A 819 -55.08 15.72 -50.54
CA VAL A 819 -55.51 14.38 -50.97
C VAL A 819 -56.46 14.46 -52.17
N ASP A 820 -57.44 15.39 -52.17
CA ASP A 820 -58.38 15.59 -53.29
C ASP A 820 -57.64 15.99 -54.60
N VAL A 821 -56.54 16.73 -54.50
CA VAL A 821 -55.70 17.09 -55.66
C VAL A 821 -54.86 15.90 -56.14
N GLN A 822 -54.22 15.16 -55.23
CA GLN A 822 -53.22 14.14 -55.59
C GLN A 822 -53.76 12.71 -55.80
N CYS A 823 -54.93 12.35 -55.25
CA CYS A 823 -55.44 10.98 -55.28
C CYS A 823 -56.69 10.86 -56.16
N ARG A 824 -56.54 10.41 -57.40
CA ARG A 824 -57.67 10.25 -58.34
C ARG A 824 -57.82 8.81 -58.84
N GLU A 825 -56.71 8.13 -59.09
CA GLU A 825 -56.67 6.74 -59.50
C GLU A 825 -56.46 5.81 -58.30
N ILE A 826 -56.91 4.54 -58.43
CA ILE A 826 -56.81 3.53 -57.36
C ILE A 826 -55.35 3.25 -56.97
N SER A 827 -54.46 3.29 -57.97
CA SER A 827 -53.00 3.25 -57.86
C SER A 827 -52.44 4.28 -56.88
N ASP A 828 -52.95 5.51 -56.90
CA ASP A 828 -52.51 6.61 -56.03
C ASP A 828 -52.86 6.29 -54.57
N TYR A 829 -54.12 5.93 -54.30
CA TYR A 829 -54.59 5.56 -52.96
C TYR A 829 -53.82 4.36 -52.41
N GLU A 830 -53.65 3.29 -53.19
CA GLU A 830 -52.86 2.13 -52.74
C GLU A 830 -51.41 2.48 -52.44
N SER A 831 -50.77 3.30 -53.29
CA SER A 831 -49.38 3.73 -53.11
C SER A 831 -49.24 4.56 -51.83
N ASN A 832 -50.18 5.48 -51.59
CA ASN A 832 -50.21 6.35 -50.43
C ASN A 832 -50.52 5.59 -49.13
N PHE A 833 -51.50 4.67 -49.10
CA PHE A 833 -51.69 3.78 -47.95
C PHE A 833 -50.45 2.89 -47.67
N ARG A 834 -49.80 2.37 -48.72
CA ARG A 834 -48.52 1.64 -48.59
C ARG A 834 -47.37 2.52 -48.11
N ALA A 835 -47.33 3.80 -48.48
CA ALA A 835 -46.33 4.77 -48.02
C ALA A 835 -46.56 5.17 -46.56
N LEU A 836 -47.81 5.43 -46.18
CA LEU A 836 -48.21 5.75 -44.83
C LEU A 836 -47.87 4.61 -43.85
N LYS A 837 -48.18 3.36 -44.21
CA LYS A 837 -47.83 2.18 -43.40
C LYS A 837 -46.32 1.99 -43.22
N ARG A 838 -45.50 2.40 -44.21
CA ARG A 838 -44.04 2.44 -44.10
C ARG A 838 -43.56 3.58 -43.19
N ARG A 839 -44.17 4.76 -43.30
CA ARG A 839 -43.86 5.93 -42.46
C ARG A 839 -44.25 5.71 -40.99
N GLY A 840 -45.40 5.09 -40.70
CA GLY A 840 -45.82 4.76 -39.33
C GLY A 840 -44.81 3.87 -38.60
N ARG A 841 -44.38 2.76 -39.22
CA ARG A 841 -43.31 1.88 -38.68
C ARG A 841 -41.98 2.61 -38.45
N ALA A 842 -41.68 3.62 -39.26
CA ALA A 842 -40.48 4.42 -39.10
C ALA A 842 -40.63 5.53 -38.04
N ALA A 843 -41.85 5.98 -37.75
CA ALA A 843 -42.16 6.87 -36.62
C ALA A 843 -42.05 6.13 -35.27
N GLU A 844 -42.48 4.87 -35.20
CA GLU A 844 -42.28 4.01 -34.01
C GLU A 844 -40.80 3.88 -33.61
N MET A 845 -39.89 3.89 -34.59
CA MET A 845 -38.44 3.82 -34.40
C MET A 845 -37.78 5.14 -33.95
N LEU A 846 -38.54 6.24 -33.85
CA LEU A 846 -38.00 7.50 -33.34
C LEU A 846 -37.67 7.39 -31.83
N PRO A 847 -36.54 7.97 -31.38
CA PRO A 847 -36.10 7.89 -30.00
C PRO A 847 -37.04 8.64 -29.07
N ASN A 848 -37.32 8.06 -27.90
CA ASN A 848 -38.17 8.68 -26.87
C ASN A 848 -37.41 9.76 -26.07
N GLU A 849 -36.09 9.66 -25.98
CA GLU A 849 -35.21 10.54 -25.19
C GLU A 849 -33.89 10.77 -25.97
N ILE A 850 -33.43 12.02 -26.07
CA ILE A 850 -32.14 12.38 -26.68
C ILE A 850 -31.29 13.08 -25.61
N LYS A 851 -30.10 12.55 -25.33
CA LYS A 851 -29.15 13.13 -24.36
C LYS A 851 -28.01 13.84 -25.06
N ILE A 852 -27.80 15.10 -24.70
CA ILE A 852 -26.73 15.97 -25.22
C ILE A 852 -26.04 16.61 -24.02
N ASP A 853 -25.03 15.92 -23.50
CA ASP A 853 -24.20 16.32 -22.37
C ASP A 853 -25.07 16.64 -21.12
N CYS A 854 -25.29 17.91 -20.74
CA CYS A 854 -26.18 18.29 -19.65
C CYS A 854 -27.68 18.42 -20.02
N PHE A 855 -28.05 18.24 -21.29
CA PHE A 855 -29.44 18.34 -21.77
C PHE A 855 -30.07 16.97 -22.00
N THR A 856 -31.27 16.79 -21.47
CA THR A 856 -32.10 15.59 -21.69
C THR A 856 -33.41 16.01 -22.34
N ILE A 857 -33.58 15.63 -23.61
CA ILE A 857 -34.72 16.03 -24.45
C ILE A 857 -35.73 14.89 -24.52
N ASN A 858 -36.88 15.06 -23.86
CA ASN A 858 -38.02 14.17 -23.99
C ASN A 858 -38.71 14.42 -25.34
N CYS A 859 -38.73 13.40 -26.19
CA CYS A 859 -39.28 13.46 -27.55
C CYS A 859 -40.65 12.78 -27.68
N VAL A 860 -41.18 12.20 -26.59
CA VAL A 860 -42.48 11.47 -26.59
C VAL A 860 -43.63 12.37 -27.05
N PHE A 861 -43.65 13.65 -26.65
CA PHE A 861 -44.72 14.58 -27.05
C PHE A 861 -44.74 14.86 -28.56
N VAL A 862 -43.58 15.06 -29.20
CA VAL A 862 -43.50 15.16 -30.67
C VAL A 862 -43.84 13.83 -31.34
N LYS A 863 -43.38 12.70 -30.82
CA LYS A 863 -43.69 11.38 -31.38
C LYS A 863 -45.19 11.13 -31.43
N ASN A 864 -45.91 11.38 -30.32
CA ASN A 864 -47.36 11.28 -30.26
C ASN A 864 -48.04 12.25 -31.24
N SER A 865 -47.46 13.45 -31.44
CA SER A 865 -47.95 14.44 -32.41
C SER A 865 -47.75 13.98 -33.87
N ILE A 866 -46.62 13.33 -34.19
CA ILE A 866 -46.34 12.73 -35.50
C ILE A 866 -47.30 11.57 -35.77
N GLU A 867 -47.51 10.69 -34.78
CA GLU A 867 -48.48 9.59 -34.87
C GLU A 867 -49.90 10.13 -35.13
N GLN A 868 -50.31 11.20 -34.45
CA GLN A 868 -51.59 11.87 -34.73
C GLN A 868 -51.66 12.50 -36.12
N LEU A 869 -50.59 13.14 -36.62
CA LEU A 869 -50.55 13.69 -37.99
C LEU A 869 -50.65 12.59 -39.06
N LEU A 870 -50.00 11.44 -38.83
CA LEU A 870 -50.10 10.27 -39.72
C LEU A 870 -51.51 9.67 -39.68
N GLN A 871 -52.16 9.62 -38.52
CA GLN A 871 -53.55 9.19 -38.38
C GLN A 871 -54.52 10.17 -39.09
N ASN A 872 -54.34 11.49 -38.92
CA ASN A 872 -55.16 12.48 -39.61
C ASN A 872 -55.05 12.35 -41.14
N LEU A 873 -53.86 12.03 -41.67
CA LEU A 873 -53.66 11.76 -43.10
C LEU A 873 -54.30 10.42 -43.54
N PHE A 874 -54.31 9.39 -42.69
CA PHE A 874 -55.07 8.16 -42.95
C PHE A 874 -56.56 8.45 -43.07
N ASP A 875 -57.12 9.21 -42.14
CA ASP A 875 -58.54 9.54 -42.09
C ASP A 875 -58.95 10.44 -43.27
N ALA A 876 -58.10 11.41 -43.67
CA ALA A 876 -58.29 12.21 -44.87
C ALA A 876 -58.30 11.34 -46.17
N LEU A 877 -57.36 10.39 -46.30
CA LEU A 877 -57.33 9.43 -47.41
C LEU A 877 -58.60 8.57 -47.47
N VAL A 878 -59.07 8.08 -46.32
CA VAL A 878 -60.30 7.29 -46.20
C VAL A 878 -61.55 8.12 -46.55
N ASN A 879 -61.63 9.35 -46.04
CA ASN A 879 -62.76 10.25 -46.29
C ASN A 879 -62.81 10.68 -47.75
N CYS A 880 -61.67 11.04 -48.37
CA CYS A 880 -61.57 11.33 -49.79
C CYS A 880 -62.01 10.14 -50.66
N LEU A 881 -61.47 8.94 -50.40
CA LEU A 881 -61.84 7.72 -51.13
C LEU A 881 -63.35 7.43 -51.01
N ARG A 882 -63.92 7.55 -49.81
CA ARG A 882 -65.35 7.39 -49.56
C ARG A 882 -66.19 8.46 -50.30
N ARG A 883 -65.78 9.73 -50.30
CA ARG A 883 -66.44 10.81 -51.06
C ARG A 883 -66.40 10.53 -52.56
N SER A 884 -65.26 10.11 -53.12
CA SER A 884 -65.14 9.77 -54.54
C SER A 884 -66.03 8.59 -54.92
N VAL A 885 -66.02 7.50 -54.14
CA VAL A 885 -66.87 6.32 -54.40
C VAL A 885 -68.36 6.67 -54.32
N GLN A 886 -68.76 7.44 -53.30
CA GLN A 886 -70.14 7.91 -53.16
C GLN A 886 -70.57 8.81 -54.33
N ALA A 887 -69.69 9.72 -54.78
CA ALA A 887 -69.97 10.59 -55.92
C ALA A 887 -70.11 9.79 -57.23
N ASP A 888 -69.20 8.84 -57.49
CA ASP A 888 -69.25 7.96 -58.66
C ASP A 888 -70.56 7.13 -58.67
N TYR A 889 -70.99 6.57 -57.53
CA TYR A 889 -72.27 5.85 -57.44
C TYR A 889 -73.50 6.75 -57.55
N VAL A 890 -73.51 7.97 -57.02
CA VAL A 890 -74.64 8.90 -57.16
C VAL A 890 -74.78 9.40 -58.60
N ALA A 891 -73.66 9.65 -59.29
CA ALA A 891 -73.66 9.98 -60.71
C ALA A 891 -74.19 8.82 -61.57
N ALA A 892 -73.84 7.58 -61.23
CA ALA A 892 -74.39 6.40 -61.87
C ALA A 892 -75.89 6.21 -61.57
N ASP A 893 -76.32 6.39 -60.32
CA ASP A 893 -77.71 6.19 -59.88
C ASP A 893 -78.68 7.22 -60.48
N THR A 894 -78.26 8.48 -60.59
CA THR A 894 -79.03 9.55 -61.23
C THR A 894 -79.18 9.31 -62.73
N PHE A 895 -78.09 8.96 -63.44
CA PHE A 895 -78.17 8.52 -64.84
C PHE A 895 -79.11 7.32 -65.00
N LEU A 896 -78.96 6.28 -64.17
CA LEU A 896 -79.74 5.05 -64.30
C LEU A 896 -81.22 5.26 -64.03
N SER A 897 -81.57 6.11 -63.08
CA SER A 897 -82.97 6.43 -62.78
C SER A 897 -83.61 7.16 -63.97
N GLY A 898 -82.96 8.21 -64.49
CA GLY A 898 -83.46 8.93 -65.68
C GLY A 898 -83.45 8.10 -66.98
N ALA A 899 -82.54 7.12 -67.10
CA ALA A 899 -82.52 6.20 -68.23
C ALA A 899 -83.64 5.14 -68.14
N VAL A 900 -83.87 4.58 -66.96
CA VAL A 900 -84.98 3.64 -66.68
C VAL A 900 -86.34 4.31 -66.91
N GLU A 901 -86.51 5.56 -66.51
CA GLU A 901 -87.71 6.35 -66.80
C GLU A 901 -87.94 6.52 -68.31
N LYS A 902 -86.92 6.99 -69.06
CA LYS A 902 -87.01 7.17 -70.52
C LYS A 902 -87.37 5.88 -71.27
N LEU A 903 -86.90 4.72 -70.78
CA LEU A 903 -87.20 3.41 -71.36
C LEU A 903 -88.55 2.82 -70.92
N SER A 904 -89.27 3.46 -70.00
CA SER A 904 -90.62 3.04 -69.62
C SER A 904 -91.72 3.60 -70.54
N ILE A 905 -91.42 4.65 -71.30
CA ILE A 905 -92.36 5.34 -72.18
C ILE A 905 -92.55 4.54 -73.47
N ARG A 906 -93.77 4.11 -73.76
CA ARG A 906 -94.10 3.45 -75.04
C ARG A 906 -94.54 4.49 -76.07
N PRO A 907 -93.79 4.68 -77.18
CA PRO A 907 -94.19 5.61 -78.23
C PRO A 907 -95.43 5.09 -78.95
N GLN A 908 -96.39 5.98 -79.25
CA GLN A 908 -97.60 5.67 -80.00
C GLN A 908 -97.68 6.41 -81.33
N THR A 909 -96.99 7.54 -81.48
CA THR A 909 -96.93 8.29 -82.73
C THR A 909 -95.64 8.04 -83.51
N VAL A 910 -95.63 8.44 -84.78
CA VAL A 910 -94.48 8.34 -85.70
C VAL A 910 -93.27 9.12 -85.16
N GLU A 911 -93.51 10.33 -84.67
CA GLU A 911 -92.47 11.26 -84.24
C GLU A 911 -91.89 10.82 -82.89
N GLU A 912 -92.75 10.37 -81.96
CA GLU A 912 -92.32 9.70 -80.73
C GLU A 912 -91.49 8.45 -81.00
N MET A 913 -91.81 7.68 -82.05
CA MET A 913 -91.05 6.48 -82.44
C MET A 913 -89.66 6.81 -82.97
N ALA A 914 -89.51 7.89 -83.74
CA ALA A 914 -88.23 8.40 -84.20
C ALA A 914 -87.38 8.83 -82.98
N GLU A 915 -87.95 9.69 -82.14
CA GLU A 915 -87.29 10.13 -80.91
C GLU A 915 -86.93 8.98 -79.97
N ALA A 916 -87.77 7.95 -79.84
CA ALA A 916 -87.51 6.80 -78.99
C ALA A 916 -86.37 5.91 -79.53
N LYS A 917 -86.22 5.79 -80.86
CA LYS A 917 -85.07 5.13 -81.49
C LYS A 917 -83.77 5.91 -81.26
N ASP A 918 -83.79 7.23 -81.41
CA ASP A 918 -82.61 8.07 -81.15
C ASP A 918 -82.23 8.09 -79.66
N LYS A 919 -83.23 8.12 -78.76
CA LYS A 919 -83.03 7.98 -77.30
C LYS A 919 -82.46 6.59 -76.95
N HIS A 920 -82.88 5.52 -77.61
CA HIS A 920 -82.28 4.18 -77.44
C HIS A 920 -80.82 4.14 -77.92
N ALA A 921 -80.54 4.65 -79.12
CA ALA A 921 -79.21 4.67 -79.70
C ALA A 921 -78.20 5.52 -78.91
N THR A 922 -78.65 6.62 -78.30
CA THR A 922 -77.83 7.46 -77.41
C THR A 922 -77.58 6.78 -76.05
N LEU A 923 -78.60 6.17 -75.44
CA LEU A 923 -78.42 5.39 -74.20
C LEU A 923 -77.49 4.18 -74.39
N ALA A 924 -77.56 3.49 -75.54
CA ALA A 924 -76.65 2.38 -75.86
C ALA A 924 -75.18 2.82 -76.00
N LYS A 925 -74.90 4.05 -76.43
CA LYS A 925 -73.53 4.60 -76.48
C LYS A 925 -72.98 4.96 -75.09
N GLU A 926 -73.81 5.53 -74.21
CA GLU A 926 -73.39 5.84 -72.84
C GLU A 926 -73.33 4.59 -71.93
N GLN A 927 -73.94 3.47 -72.33
CA GLN A 927 -73.92 2.20 -71.60
C GLN A 927 -72.49 1.68 -71.35
N SER A 928 -71.61 1.68 -72.34
CA SER A 928 -70.22 1.23 -72.16
C SER A 928 -69.45 2.14 -71.21
N ARG A 929 -69.56 3.46 -71.41
CA ARG A 929 -68.93 4.48 -70.56
C ARG A 929 -69.38 4.41 -69.11
N LEU A 930 -70.65 4.07 -68.86
CA LEU A 930 -71.16 3.86 -67.50
C LEU A 930 -70.64 2.54 -66.90
N ALA A 931 -70.51 1.48 -67.70
CA ALA A 931 -69.93 0.22 -67.23
C ALA A 931 -68.47 0.39 -66.76
N ASP A 932 -67.66 1.14 -67.52
CA ASP A 932 -66.27 1.45 -67.14
C ASP A 932 -66.22 2.25 -65.83
N ARG A 933 -67.06 3.29 -65.69
CA ARG A 933 -67.16 4.09 -64.46
C ARG A 933 -67.59 3.27 -63.26
N LEU A 934 -68.57 2.38 -63.41
CA LEU A 934 -68.99 1.46 -62.35
C LEU A 934 -67.89 0.47 -61.99
N CYS A 935 -67.12 -0.03 -62.95
CA CYS A 935 -65.96 -0.90 -62.67
C CYS A 935 -64.87 -0.18 -61.86
N CYS A 936 -64.55 1.07 -62.23
CA CYS A 936 -63.63 1.91 -61.46
C CYS A 936 -64.16 2.20 -60.04
N ALA A 937 -65.45 2.50 -59.88
CA ALA A 937 -66.08 2.72 -58.58
C ALA A 937 -66.08 1.44 -57.72
N GLU A 938 -66.33 0.27 -58.31
CA GLU A 938 -66.26 -1.03 -57.63
C GLU A 938 -64.85 -1.35 -57.13
N ALA A 939 -63.81 -1.04 -57.92
CA ALA A 939 -62.43 -1.25 -57.52
C ALA A 939 -61.98 -0.28 -56.41
N LYS A 940 -62.42 0.99 -56.45
CA LYS A 940 -62.24 1.96 -55.35
C LYS A 940 -62.98 1.53 -54.07
N ASP A 941 -64.23 1.07 -54.18
CA ASP A 941 -65.03 0.58 -53.04
C ASP A 941 -64.43 -0.69 -52.42
N LYS A 942 -63.88 -1.58 -53.24
CA LYS A 942 -63.12 -2.75 -52.76
C LYS A 942 -61.92 -2.31 -51.92
N LEU A 943 -61.10 -1.36 -52.40
CA LEU A 943 -59.98 -0.83 -51.62
C LEU A 943 -60.44 -0.19 -50.30
N LEU A 944 -61.53 0.57 -50.32
CA LEU A 944 -62.14 1.15 -49.11
C LEU A 944 -62.55 0.05 -48.11
N ARG A 945 -63.12 -1.05 -48.60
CA ARG A 945 -63.51 -2.21 -47.80
C ARG A 945 -62.31 -2.98 -47.25
N ASP A 946 -61.23 -3.12 -48.03
CA ASP A 946 -59.99 -3.78 -47.61
C ASP A 946 -59.22 -2.95 -46.54
N VAL A 947 -59.39 -1.62 -46.53
CA VAL A 947 -58.74 -0.70 -45.58
C VAL A 947 -59.57 -0.44 -44.31
N VAL A 948 -60.89 -0.29 -44.44
CA VAL A 948 -61.80 0.16 -43.36
C VAL A 948 -62.76 -0.95 -42.88
N GLY A 949 -62.88 -2.06 -43.62
CA GLY A 949 -63.86 -3.12 -43.38
C GLY A 949 -65.27 -2.82 -43.87
N ALA A 950 -65.59 -1.56 -44.17
CA ALA A 950 -66.91 -1.09 -44.61
C ALA A 950 -66.81 -0.30 -45.93
N GLY A 951 -67.61 -0.71 -46.91
CA GLY A 951 -67.80 -0.02 -48.20
C GLY A 951 -68.98 0.95 -48.17
N VAL A 952 -69.43 1.40 -49.34
CA VAL A 952 -70.52 2.36 -49.49
C VAL A 952 -71.87 1.68 -49.78
N ASP A 953 -72.88 1.95 -48.94
CA ASP A 953 -74.22 1.31 -49.00
C ASP A 953 -74.98 1.51 -50.32
N SER A 954 -74.67 2.56 -51.10
CA SER A 954 -75.28 2.78 -52.41
C SER A 954 -74.91 1.70 -53.43
N PHE A 955 -73.76 1.02 -53.25
CA PHE A 955 -73.24 0.02 -54.18
C PHE A 955 -74.29 -1.02 -54.59
N ALA A 956 -74.90 -1.69 -53.61
CA ALA A 956 -75.88 -2.75 -53.87
C ALA A 956 -77.13 -2.24 -54.60
N LYS A 957 -77.58 -1.02 -54.27
CA LYS A 957 -78.76 -0.38 -54.89
C LYS A 957 -78.49 -0.01 -56.35
N THR A 958 -77.37 0.66 -56.62
CA THR A 958 -76.99 1.10 -57.97
C THR A 958 -76.66 -0.11 -58.86
N LYS A 959 -76.01 -1.16 -58.33
CA LYS A 959 -75.75 -2.41 -59.07
C LYS A 959 -77.04 -3.16 -59.44
N ALA A 960 -78.04 -3.17 -58.55
CA ALA A 960 -79.37 -3.72 -58.87
C ALA A 960 -80.10 -2.89 -59.94
N LYS A 961 -80.03 -1.54 -59.88
CA LYS A 961 -80.57 -0.67 -60.94
C LYS A 961 -79.85 -0.85 -62.29
N TRP A 962 -78.53 -1.08 -62.28
CA TRP A 962 -77.74 -1.36 -63.48
C TRP A 962 -78.20 -2.65 -64.18
N ALA A 963 -78.36 -3.73 -63.43
CA ALA A 963 -78.90 -4.99 -63.96
C ALA A 963 -80.33 -4.80 -64.52
N LYS A 964 -81.19 -4.04 -63.82
CA LYS A 964 -82.53 -3.70 -64.33
C LYS A 964 -82.46 -2.89 -65.62
N PHE A 965 -81.58 -1.89 -65.70
CA PHE A 965 -81.40 -1.06 -66.90
C PHE A 965 -80.95 -1.88 -68.11
N GLN A 966 -79.99 -2.80 -67.95
CA GLN A 966 -79.56 -3.70 -69.02
C GLN A 966 -80.73 -4.53 -69.57
N LEU A 967 -81.52 -5.16 -68.69
CA LEU A 967 -82.71 -5.93 -69.08
C LEU A 967 -83.80 -5.04 -69.75
N MET A 968 -83.96 -3.80 -69.31
CA MET A 968 -84.90 -2.87 -69.97
C MET A 968 -84.39 -2.37 -71.33
N MET A 969 -83.07 -2.24 -71.54
CA MET A 969 -82.51 -1.85 -72.84
C MET A 969 -82.76 -2.90 -73.93
N GLU A 970 -82.68 -4.18 -73.56
CA GLU A 970 -82.99 -5.31 -74.44
C GLU A 970 -84.49 -5.42 -74.73
N SER A 971 -85.35 -5.33 -73.71
CA SER A 971 -86.80 -5.40 -73.90
C SER A 971 -87.39 -4.18 -74.62
N PHE A 972 -86.84 -2.97 -74.43
CA PHE A 972 -87.24 -1.78 -75.18
C PHE A 972 -86.91 -1.91 -76.67
N LYS A 973 -85.76 -2.52 -77.03
CA LYS A 973 -85.39 -2.78 -78.43
C LYS A 973 -86.41 -3.71 -79.12
N LEU A 974 -86.86 -4.74 -78.43
CA LEU A 974 -87.91 -5.64 -78.92
C LEU A 974 -89.25 -4.89 -79.12
N MET A 975 -89.65 -4.08 -78.13
CA MET A 975 -90.88 -3.28 -78.18
C MET A 975 -90.87 -2.23 -79.32
N LEU A 976 -89.75 -1.53 -79.54
CA LEU A 976 -89.60 -0.59 -80.66
C LEU A 976 -89.79 -1.25 -82.03
N ASN A 977 -89.30 -2.48 -82.21
CA ASN A 977 -89.46 -3.22 -83.46
C ASN A 977 -90.92 -3.61 -83.68
N GLU A 978 -91.62 -4.05 -82.64
CA GLU A 978 -93.04 -4.39 -82.68
C GLU A 978 -93.91 -3.17 -83.03
N GLN A 979 -93.73 -2.03 -82.33
CA GLN A 979 -94.49 -0.80 -82.59
C GLN A 979 -94.18 -0.20 -83.98
N THR A 980 -92.95 -0.35 -84.48
CA THR A 980 -92.62 0.03 -85.88
C THR A 980 -93.51 -0.71 -86.89
N GLY A 981 -93.77 -2.00 -86.67
CA GLY A 981 -94.64 -2.80 -87.54
C GLY A 981 -96.10 -2.33 -87.53
N VAL A 982 -96.64 -2.04 -86.34
CA VAL A 982 -98.03 -1.55 -86.17
C VAL A 982 -98.25 -0.21 -86.88
N LEU A 983 -97.29 0.72 -86.77
CA LEU A 983 -97.42 2.05 -87.36
C LEU A 983 -97.32 2.05 -88.89
N LYS A 984 -96.50 1.17 -89.49
CA LYS A 984 -96.46 0.99 -90.96
C LYS A 984 -97.84 0.60 -91.52
N ALA A 985 -98.49 -0.40 -90.92
CA ALA A 985 -99.82 -0.86 -91.32
C ALA A 985 -100.90 0.24 -91.18
N ASN A 986 -100.80 1.08 -90.15
CA ASN A 986 -101.72 2.22 -89.98
C ASN A 986 -101.55 3.26 -91.10
N ILE A 987 -100.31 3.63 -91.45
CA ILE A 987 -100.03 4.62 -92.51
C ILE A 987 -100.51 4.14 -93.87
N GLU A 988 -100.27 2.86 -94.22
CA GLU A 988 -100.80 2.25 -95.45
C GLU A 988 -102.34 2.32 -95.53
N SER A 989 -103.05 2.19 -94.40
CA SER A 989 -104.51 2.34 -94.37
C SER A 989 -104.96 3.79 -94.62
N ARG A 990 -104.22 4.79 -94.11
CA ARG A 990 -104.53 6.22 -94.28
C ARG A 990 -104.26 6.72 -95.71
N VAL A 991 -103.24 6.19 -96.39
CA VAL A 991 -102.95 6.50 -97.80
C VAL A 991 -104.13 6.10 -98.69
N LYS A 992 -104.63 4.86 -98.57
CA LYS A 992 -105.79 4.36 -99.32
C LYS A 992 -107.07 5.16 -99.05
N ALA A 993 -107.26 5.63 -97.83
CA ALA A 993 -108.39 6.48 -97.48
C ALA A 993 -108.31 7.88 -98.12
N PHE A 994 -107.09 8.41 -98.32
CA PHE A 994 -106.87 9.70 -98.97
C PHE A 994 -107.11 9.64 -100.49
N GLU A 995 -106.60 8.62 -101.18
CA GLU A 995 -106.86 8.38 -102.61
C GLU A 995 -108.37 8.39 -102.91
N GLY A 996 -109.15 7.59 -102.16
CA GLY A 996 -110.60 7.53 -102.29
C GLY A 996 -111.38 8.76 -101.79
N HIS A 997 -110.71 9.76 -101.19
CA HIS A 997 -111.28 11.08 -100.91
C HIS A 997 -110.99 12.07 -102.06
N LEU A 998 -109.80 11.98 -102.64
CA LEU A 998 -109.36 12.82 -103.76
C LEU A 998 -110.22 12.60 -105.01
N GLU A 999 -110.47 11.34 -105.39
CA GLU A 999 -111.32 10.98 -106.54
C GLU A 999 -112.73 11.57 -106.40
N LYS A 1000 -113.29 11.52 -105.19
CA LYS A 1000 -114.62 12.08 -104.90
C LYS A 1000 -114.63 13.59 -105.00
N PHE A 1001 -113.59 14.28 -104.52
CA PHE A 1001 -113.48 15.73 -104.67
C PHE A 1001 -113.38 16.12 -106.16
N CYS A 1002 -112.54 15.42 -106.93
CA CYS A 1002 -112.38 15.62 -108.37
C CYS A 1002 -113.73 15.56 -109.12
N ALA A 1003 -114.54 14.52 -108.84
CA ALA A 1003 -115.85 14.34 -109.44
C ALA A 1003 -116.85 15.46 -109.05
N ARG A 1004 -116.83 15.94 -107.80
CA ARG A 1004 -117.68 17.07 -107.36
C ARG A 1004 -117.30 18.38 -108.06
N TRP A 1005 -116.01 18.67 -108.14
CA TRP A 1005 -115.51 19.93 -108.72
C TRP A 1005 -115.90 20.08 -110.20
N HIS A 1006 -115.73 19.01 -110.99
CA HIS A 1006 -116.12 19.02 -112.42
C HIS A 1006 -117.60 19.29 -112.66
N HIS A 1007 -118.49 18.96 -111.71
CA HIS A 1007 -119.92 19.24 -111.80
C HIS A 1007 -120.33 20.64 -111.32
N LEU A 1008 -119.57 21.27 -110.43
CA LEU A 1008 -119.91 22.56 -109.81
C LEU A 1008 -119.28 23.78 -110.51
N ARG A 1009 -118.45 23.56 -111.54
CA ARG A 1009 -117.76 24.62 -112.29
C ARG A 1009 -118.75 25.58 -112.99
N PRO A 1010 -118.77 26.88 -112.67
CA PRO A 1010 -119.61 27.85 -113.36
C PRO A 1010 -119.12 28.13 -114.79
N SER A 1011 -120.03 28.08 -115.77
CA SER A 1011 -119.73 28.37 -117.18
C SER A 1011 -119.53 29.86 -117.44
N ASN A 1012 -118.53 30.22 -118.25
CA ASN A 1012 -118.21 31.62 -118.59
C ASN A 1012 -119.37 32.39 -119.27
N GLU A 1013 -120.37 31.70 -119.83
CA GLU A 1013 -121.57 32.31 -120.40
C GLU A 1013 -122.38 33.13 -119.38
N LEU A 1014 -122.31 32.81 -118.08
CA LEU A 1014 -122.93 33.59 -117.01
C LEU A 1014 -122.39 35.02 -116.90
N LEU A 1015 -121.13 35.26 -117.28
CA LEU A 1015 -120.54 36.61 -117.29
C LEU A 1015 -121.16 37.52 -118.38
N HIS A 1016 -121.73 36.92 -119.43
CA HIS A 1016 -122.36 37.64 -120.54
C HIS A 1016 -123.85 37.95 -120.30
N SER A 1017 -124.50 37.34 -119.32
CA SER A 1017 -125.93 37.57 -119.02
C SER A 1017 -126.19 38.87 -118.24
N GLY A 1018 -125.16 39.40 -117.55
CA GLY A 1018 -125.24 40.64 -116.77
C GLY A 1018 -125.93 40.53 -115.40
N ASP A 1019 -126.40 39.34 -114.98
CA ASP A 1019 -127.07 39.18 -113.68
C ASP A 1019 -126.06 39.12 -112.51
N ARG A 1020 -125.92 40.27 -111.83
CA ARG A 1020 -124.97 40.50 -110.74
C ARG A 1020 -125.15 39.58 -109.54
N LYS A 1021 -126.36 39.07 -109.26
CA LYS A 1021 -126.60 38.20 -108.10
C LYS A 1021 -126.06 36.79 -108.32
N GLN A 1022 -126.37 36.19 -109.47
CA GLN A 1022 -125.94 34.82 -109.79
C GLN A 1022 -124.42 34.72 -109.95
N CYS A 1023 -123.80 35.76 -110.52
CA CYS A 1023 -122.34 35.81 -110.66
C CYS A 1023 -121.62 35.90 -109.31
N LEU A 1024 -122.16 36.63 -108.33
CA LEU A 1024 -121.60 36.68 -106.96
C LEU A 1024 -121.82 35.39 -106.16
N GLU A 1025 -122.88 34.62 -106.44
CA GLU A 1025 -123.02 33.26 -105.88
C GLU A 1025 -122.02 32.28 -106.50
N ALA A 1026 -121.78 32.33 -107.81
CA ALA A 1026 -120.77 31.53 -108.48
C ALA A 1026 -119.36 31.76 -107.90
N VAL A 1027 -118.98 33.03 -107.65
CA VAL A 1027 -117.72 33.38 -106.97
C VAL A 1027 -117.60 32.72 -105.59
N LYS A 1028 -118.67 32.75 -104.78
CA LYS A 1028 -118.67 32.12 -103.44
C LYS A 1028 -118.51 30.61 -103.48
N ILE A 1029 -119.10 29.93 -104.48
CA ILE A 1029 -118.95 28.48 -104.66
C ILE A 1029 -117.49 28.14 -104.99
N ILE A 1030 -116.83 28.92 -105.85
CA ILE A 1030 -115.41 28.74 -106.20
C ILE A 1030 -114.51 28.97 -104.97
N GLN A 1031 -114.74 30.05 -104.21
CA GLN A 1031 -114.01 30.32 -102.96
C GLN A 1031 -114.16 29.19 -101.93
N HIS A 1032 -115.36 28.63 -101.77
CA HIS A 1032 -115.60 27.48 -100.89
C HIS A 1032 -114.87 26.21 -101.37
N GLN A 1033 -115.00 25.85 -102.65
CA GLN A 1033 -114.34 24.65 -103.19
C GLN A 1033 -112.81 24.75 -103.17
N LYS A 1034 -112.25 25.96 -103.36
CA LYS A 1034 -110.82 26.21 -103.14
C LYS A 1034 -110.41 25.93 -101.69
N SER A 1035 -111.19 26.39 -100.70
CA SER A 1035 -110.87 26.12 -99.29
C SER A 1035 -110.92 24.63 -98.92
N GLU A 1036 -111.87 23.85 -99.47
CA GLU A 1036 -111.89 22.38 -99.31
C GLU A 1036 -110.66 21.71 -99.95
N PHE A 1037 -110.21 22.21 -101.11
CA PHE A 1037 -109.03 21.69 -101.80
C PHE A 1037 -107.73 22.01 -101.04
N ASP A 1038 -107.59 23.23 -100.50
CA ASP A 1038 -106.45 23.63 -99.67
C ASP A 1038 -106.31 22.77 -98.40
N GLU A 1039 -107.41 22.21 -97.87
CA GLU A 1039 -107.38 21.22 -96.77
C GLU A 1039 -106.91 19.84 -97.24
N ILE A 1040 -107.36 19.37 -98.41
CA ILE A 1040 -106.90 18.13 -99.03
C ILE A 1040 -105.40 18.20 -99.34
N GLU A 1041 -104.90 19.34 -99.81
CA GLU A 1041 -103.48 19.56 -100.08
C GLU A 1041 -102.61 19.51 -98.81
N LYS A 1042 -103.10 20.03 -97.67
CA LYS A 1042 -102.40 19.87 -96.37
C LYS A 1042 -102.29 18.39 -95.99
N VAL A 1043 -103.40 17.64 -96.05
CA VAL A 1043 -103.41 16.20 -95.73
C VAL A 1043 -102.47 15.39 -96.66
N MET A 1044 -102.36 15.80 -97.93
CA MET A 1044 -101.40 15.24 -98.89
C MET A 1044 -99.94 15.46 -98.47
N THR A 1045 -99.59 16.68 -98.02
CA THR A 1045 -98.23 16.98 -97.55
C THR A 1045 -97.85 16.21 -96.28
N ASP A 1046 -98.79 16.05 -95.34
CA ASP A 1046 -98.59 15.24 -94.13
C ASP A 1046 -98.39 13.76 -94.44
N LEU A 1047 -99.20 13.18 -95.34
CA LEU A 1047 -99.04 11.79 -95.76
C LEU A 1047 -97.70 11.55 -96.48
N LYS A 1048 -97.26 12.46 -97.36
CA LYS A 1048 -95.92 12.39 -97.99
C LYS A 1048 -94.80 12.34 -96.95
N ARG A 1049 -94.85 13.22 -95.93
CA ARG A 1049 -93.90 13.22 -94.80
C ARG A 1049 -93.91 11.86 -94.07
N HIS A 1050 -95.09 11.34 -93.75
CA HIS A 1050 -95.23 10.08 -93.01
C HIS A 1050 -94.76 8.85 -93.81
N CYS A 1051 -95.07 8.77 -95.11
CA CYS A 1051 -94.60 7.68 -95.97
C CYS A 1051 -93.07 7.69 -96.14
N SER A 1052 -92.47 8.87 -96.28
CA SER A 1052 -91.01 9.00 -96.41
C SER A 1052 -90.24 8.55 -95.16
N HIS A 1053 -90.85 8.64 -93.97
CA HIS A 1053 -90.22 8.25 -92.71
C HIS A 1053 -90.20 6.72 -92.47
N PHE A 1054 -90.99 5.95 -93.24
CA PHE A 1054 -91.10 4.49 -93.09
C PHE A 1054 -90.78 3.71 -94.37
N ASP A 1055 -90.25 4.36 -95.40
CA ASP A 1055 -89.98 3.77 -96.72
C ASP A 1055 -91.22 3.11 -97.35
N ILE A 1056 -92.39 3.77 -97.23
CA ILE A 1056 -93.64 3.32 -97.86
C ILE A 1056 -93.77 4.01 -99.22
N ILE A 1057 -94.17 3.23 -100.25
CA ILE A 1057 -94.33 3.70 -101.64
C ILE A 1057 -95.31 4.89 -101.67
N GLN A 1058 -94.90 6.00 -102.30
CA GLN A 1058 -95.75 7.18 -102.45
C GLN A 1058 -96.83 6.92 -103.52
N PRO A 1059 -98.10 7.32 -103.29
CA PRO A 1059 -99.17 7.18 -104.28
C PRO A 1059 -99.00 8.20 -105.42
N ASP A 1060 -99.67 7.97 -106.56
CA ASP A 1060 -99.67 8.94 -107.65
C ASP A 1060 -100.57 10.14 -107.32
N PHE A 1061 -100.05 11.34 -107.57
CA PHE A 1061 -100.68 12.61 -107.21
C PHE A 1061 -101.03 13.47 -108.43
N SER A 1062 -100.87 12.95 -109.64
CA SER A 1062 -101.27 13.57 -110.92
C SER A 1062 -102.66 14.24 -110.85
N LEU A 1063 -103.65 13.54 -110.31
CA LEU A 1063 -105.02 14.02 -110.06
C LEU A 1063 -105.10 15.28 -109.19
N VAL A 1064 -104.18 15.48 -108.23
CA VAL A 1064 -104.17 16.69 -107.37
C VAL A 1064 -103.75 17.92 -108.19
N ASP A 1065 -102.69 17.77 -108.98
CA ASP A 1065 -102.12 18.88 -109.74
C ASP A 1065 -103.04 19.33 -110.89
N GLU A 1066 -103.76 18.39 -111.52
CA GLU A 1066 -104.83 18.70 -112.48
C GLU A 1066 -105.97 19.54 -111.86
N ILE A 1067 -106.44 19.17 -110.67
CA ILE A 1067 -107.51 19.90 -109.97
C ILE A 1067 -107.02 21.31 -109.57
N ARG A 1068 -105.79 21.44 -109.08
CA ARG A 1068 -105.20 22.74 -108.71
C ARG A 1068 -105.16 23.70 -109.90
N SER A 1069 -104.70 23.24 -111.07
CA SER A 1069 -104.65 24.07 -112.28
C SER A 1069 -106.06 24.53 -112.70
N ASN A 1070 -107.03 23.62 -112.71
CA ASN A 1070 -108.41 23.93 -113.06
C ASN A 1070 -109.07 24.94 -112.10
N LEU A 1071 -108.83 24.83 -110.78
CA LEU A 1071 -109.33 25.77 -109.78
C LEU A 1071 -108.75 27.18 -110.01
N LEU A 1072 -107.42 27.29 -110.16
CA LEU A 1072 -106.72 28.56 -110.34
C LEU A 1072 -107.17 29.30 -111.62
N GLU A 1073 -107.35 28.58 -112.73
CA GLU A 1073 -107.86 29.17 -113.98
C GLU A 1073 -109.26 29.77 -113.80
N THR A 1074 -110.17 29.05 -113.12
CA THR A 1074 -111.51 29.57 -112.86
C THR A 1074 -111.51 30.74 -111.88
N GLU A 1075 -110.71 30.68 -110.80
CA GLU A 1075 -110.59 31.77 -109.83
C GLU A 1075 -110.06 33.06 -110.47
N ALA A 1076 -109.07 32.96 -111.37
CA ALA A 1076 -108.52 34.11 -112.08
C ALA A 1076 -109.57 34.85 -112.91
N ILE A 1077 -110.45 34.12 -113.60
CA ILE A 1077 -111.53 34.69 -114.42
C ILE A 1077 -112.61 35.32 -113.52
N TRP A 1078 -113.06 34.61 -112.48
CA TRP A 1078 -114.17 35.05 -111.63
C TRP A 1078 -113.79 36.14 -110.62
N SER A 1079 -112.53 36.22 -110.19
CA SER A 1079 -112.04 37.31 -109.32
C SER A 1079 -111.87 38.65 -110.03
N LEU A 1080 -111.65 38.65 -111.35
CA LEU A 1080 -111.74 39.87 -112.18
C LEU A 1080 -113.17 40.43 -112.18
N TYR A 1081 -114.17 39.55 -112.29
CA TYR A 1081 -115.58 39.94 -112.17
C TYR A 1081 -115.93 40.45 -110.78
N GLU A 1082 -115.46 39.79 -109.71
CA GLU A 1082 -115.68 40.21 -108.32
C GLU A 1082 -115.17 41.65 -108.08
N LYS A 1083 -113.96 41.98 -108.57
CA LYS A 1083 -113.40 43.34 -108.50
C LYS A 1083 -114.26 44.37 -109.23
N PHE A 1084 -114.63 44.09 -110.48
CA PHE A 1084 -115.51 44.96 -111.26
C PHE A 1084 -116.89 45.17 -110.58
N ALA A 1085 -117.46 44.11 -110.02
CA ALA A 1085 -118.73 44.18 -109.31
C ALA A 1085 -118.64 44.97 -107.99
N LEU A 1086 -117.48 44.98 -107.33
CA LEU A 1086 -117.20 45.81 -106.15
C LEU A 1086 -117.02 47.29 -106.52
N GLU A 1087 -116.26 47.60 -107.58
CA GLU A 1087 -116.07 48.97 -108.08
C GLU A 1087 -117.41 49.65 -108.45
N ILE A 1088 -118.33 48.93 -109.09
CA ILE A 1088 -119.68 49.46 -109.38
C ILE A 1088 -120.46 49.79 -108.09
N VAL A 1089 -120.35 48.98 -107.02
CA VAL A 1089 -121.03 49.25 -105.74
C VAL A 1089 -120.50 50.54 -105.11
N VAL A 1090 -119.21 50.84 -105.27
CA VAL A 1090 -118.61 52.09 -104.78
C VAL A 1090 -119.19 53.29 -105.52
N HIS A 1091 -119.31 53.23 -106.85
CA HIS A 1091 -119.87 54.31 -107.66
C HIS A 1091 -121.40 54.49 -107.51
N GLU A 1092 -122.16 53.43 -107.20
CA GLU A 1092 -123.60 53.54 -106.91
C GLU A 1092 -123.90 54.30 -105.58
N GLY A 1093 -122.90 54.53 -104.74
CA GLY A 1093 -123.06 55.17 -103.42
C GLY A 1093 -122.78 56.69 -103.37
N GLU A 1094 -122.42 57.33 -104.48
CA GLU A 1094 -122.07 58.76 -104.51
C GLU A 1094 -123.30 59.66 -104.77
N ASP A 1095 -123.50 60.68 -103.92
CA ASP A 1095 -124.60 61.64 -104.07
C ASP A 1095 -124.54 62.38 -105.42
N TRP A 1096 -125.67 62.51 -106.11
CA TRP A 1096 -125.76 63.08 -107.47
C TRP A 1096 -125.25 64.53 -107.61
N ILE A 1097 -125.13 65.26 -106.50
CA ILE A 1097 -124.56 66.62 -106.45
C ILE A 1097 -123.02 66.58 -106.48
N SER A 1098 -122.41 65.49 -106.02
CA SER A 1098 -120.96 65.25 -105.97
C SER A 1098 -120.41 64.57 -107.22
N PHE A 1099 -121.27 63.93 -108.02
CA PHE A 1099 -120.91 63.18 -109.23
C PHE A 1099 -120.85 64.06 -110.51
N ARG A 1100 -121.07 65.38 -110.39
CA ARG A 1100 -121.12 66.33 -111.52
C ARG A 1100 -119.99 67.35 -111.47
#